data_AF-A0A8X6R6L2-F1
#
_entry.id   AF-A0A8X6R6L2-F1
#
_cell.length_a   1.000
_cell.length_b   1.000
_cell.length_c   1.000
_cell.angle_alpha   90.00
_cell.angle_beta   90.00
_cell.angle_gamma   90.00
#
_symmetry.space_group_name_H-M   'P 1'
#
loop_
_entity.id
_entity.type
_entity.pdbx_description
1 polymer ?
#
loop_
_entity_poly.entity_id
_entity_poly.type
_entity_poly.pdbx_seq_one_letter_code
_entity_poly.pdbx_strand_id
1 'polypeptide(L)'
;MRGQTFWQKKGTGILQNFRRDLTLHLPNWKLKGFLGESFRLTASRVARDKPWSTLCKKSHGIPSSPRAAAVAKFRLLTGHDCLCAHLFRFNLVTSPICVLCDTGQDMTAAHLDECSALNDLNCIVKRYKVVEAAMSWKWILMLVTCLLLSASAGAQEDENEMEEPSKEDGKFFPKLLSHIFDILSFRKVVAELKVGKTSPTMCFVCKFGIALLQHFVETDKPQEEIAHIAYTICSTLKLDSDRVCAGIINLFQDEMMYIFKRNTLGPQEVCGVLMGNECSRISSPLHNWTVPLTHFRKPPVQRVLEPLKGAPVIRVLHLSDTHLDPYYMEGANADCKELMCCRIADGPAPTPAQAAGRWGDYRNCDTPLRTLEHMLRHITSKHKIDYVLWTGDIPPHDVWNTTRDEQVHILHKVSNILAKHLPGIPVYPALGNHESARINSFPQPEVRGKFSIQWLHEEVTRAWGRWLPLDAQRTLREGMYYSVRINPGLRLISLNMNYCNTQNWWMLLNSTDPARELEWLVHQLQDAELRGEKVHIIGHIPPGHSDCLPVWSANYYRIINRFESTVRGQFFGHSHLDELEVFYGDDLRPTNIAYIGPSVTSYDGVNPSYRIYSVDGNYPKSSSAVLDHETYFLNLTEANLFDRPTWRQSYSARKEYGMQSLQPDQWNKLLYRFQVDDPLFQKFVRHLYHLSDFPREVCTGECKQETLCRMRTARSHDSSFCN
;
A
#
# COMPACT_ATOMS: atom_id res chain seq x y z
N MET A 1 -18.14 29.81 -18.30
CA MET A 1 -17.58 29.49 -19.65
C MET A 1 -18.28 28.36 -20.44
N ARG A 2 -19.30 27.64 -19.92
CA ARG A 2 -20.07 26.64 -20.71
C ARG A 2 -20.69 27.22 -22.00
N GLY A 3 -21.04 28.51 -21.99
CA GLY A 3 -21.48 29.23 -23.19
C GLY A 3 -20.39 29.34 -24.27
N GLN A 4 -19.16 29.75 -23.94
CA GLN A 4 -18.09 29.93 -24.93
C GLN A 4 -17.68 28.62 -25.61
N THR A 5 -17.55 27.51 -24.87
CA THR A 5 -17.18 26.21 -25.45
C THR A 5 -18.26 25.65 -26.39
N PHE A 6 -19.53 25.92 -26.09
CA PHE A 6 -20.67 25.60 -26.96
C PHE A 6 -20.64 26.45 -28.24
N TRP A 7 -20.48 27.77 -28.13
CA TRP A 7 -20.40 28.68 -29.27
C TRP A 7 -19.20 28.40 -30.18
N GLN A 8 -18.06 27.96 -29.63
CA GLN A 8 -16.85 27.61 -30.40
C GLN A 8 -16.99 26.28 -31.15
N LYS A 9 -17.59 25.25 -30.51
CA LYS A 9 -17.92 23.97 -31.16
C LYS A 9 -18.98 24.14 -32.24
N LYS A 10 -19.96 25.03 -32.01
CA LYS A 10 -21.01 25.41 -32.97
C LYS A 10 -20.46 26.26 -34.12
N GLY A 11 -19.57 27.22 -33.83
CA GLY A 11 -18.88 28.05 -34.84
C GLY A 11 -17.96 27.25 -35.76
N THR A 12 -17.21 26.28 -35.21
CA THR A 12 -16.42 25.33 -36.03
C THR A 12 -17.33 24.45 -36.88
N GLY A 13 -18.48 24.01 -36.34
CA GLY A 13 -19.49 23.24 -37.07
C GLY A 13 -20.12 24.04 -38.23
N ILE A 14 -20.39 25.33 -38.04
CA ILE A 14 -20.92 26.22 -39.08
C ILE A 14 -19.91 26.38 -40.24
N LEU A 15 -18.62 26.56 -39.93
CA LEU A 15 -17.55 26.65 -40.93
C LEU A 15 -17.34 25.31 -41.70
N GLN A 16 -17.51 24.18 -41.03
CA GLN A 16 -17.33 22.84 -41.61
C GLN A 16 -18.53 22.41 -42.46
N ASN A 17 -19.76 22.65 -42.01
CA ASN A 17 -20.98 22.30 -42.75
C ASN A 17 -21.14 23.14 -44.02
N PHE A 18 -20.83 24.44 -43.98
CA PHE A 18 -20.92 25.31 -45.16
C PHE A 18 -19.95 24.90 -46.29
N ARG A 19 -18.72 24.47 -45.95
CA ARG A 19 -17.78 23.94 -46.95
C ARG A 19 -18.25 22.62 -47.57
N ARG A 20 -19.01 21.80 -46.83
CA ARG A 20 -19.63 20.56 -47.35
C ARG A 20 -20.84 20.83 -48.25
N ASP A 21 -21.66 21.81 -47.93
CA ASP A 21 -22.85 22.16 -48.74
C ASP A 21 -22.48 22.82 -50.08
N LEU A 22 -21.34 23.54 -50.15
CA LEU A 22 -20.79 24.05 -51.42
C LEU A 22 -20.26 22.96 -52.37
N THR A 23 -20.04 21.73 -51.88
CA THR A 23 -19.56 20.59 -52.68
C THR A 23 -20.68 19.72 -53.26
N LEU A 24 -21.94 19.86 -52.82
CA LEU A 24 -23.07 19.09 -53.35
C LEU A 24 -23.80 19.87 -54.47
N HIS A 25 -24.20 19.12 -55.50
CA HIS A 25 -24.69 19.48 -56.83
C HIS A 25 -25.44 20.82 -57.02
N LEU A 26 -24.72 21.82 -57.55
CA LEU A 26 -25.30 22.95 -58.30
C LEU A 26 -24.51 23.10 -59.62
N PRO A 27 -25.16 23.24 -60.80
CA PRO A 27 -24.49 23.01 -62.09
C PRO A 27 -23.65 24.19 -62.61
N ASN A 28 -23.63 25.33 -61.90
CA ASN A 28 -23.11 26.58 -62.47
C ASN A 28 -21.97 27.18 -61.62
N TRP A 29 -20.73 27.02 -62.10
CA TRP A 29 -19.50 27.43 -61.41
C TRP A 29 -19.41 28.93 -61.15
N LYS A 30 -19.98 29.76 -62.04
CA LYS A 30 -20.09 31.22 -61.85
C LYS A 30 -20.98 31.58 -60.67
N LEU A 31 -22.02 30.79 -60.40
CA LEU A 31 -22.94 30.99 -59.28
C LEU A 31 -22.30 30.59 -57.93
N LYS A 32 -21.49 29.52 -57.90
CA LYS A 32 -20.68 29.14 -56.73
C LYS A 32 -19.63 30.21 -56.38
N GLY A 33 -18.98 30.78 -57.38
CA GLY A 33 -18.04 31.91 -57.20
C GLY A 33 -18.76 33.14 -56.62
N PHE A 34 -19.88 33.54 -57.22
CA PHE A 34 -20.65 34.72 -56.82
C PHE A 34 -21.26 34.59 -55.40
N LEU A 35 -21.80 33.41 -55.05
CA LEU A 35 -22.34 33.15 -53.71
C LEU A 35 -21.24 33.07 -52.64
N GLY A 36 -20.08 32.49 -52.96
CA GLY A 36 -18.92 32.46 -52.07
C GLY A 36 -18.32 33.85 -51.81
N GLU A 37 -18.30 34.70 -52.84
CA GLU A 37 -17.77 36.07 -52.76
C GLU A 37 -18.75 37.04 -52.08
N SER A 38 -20.05 36.94 -52.37
CA SER A 38 -21.12 37.68 -51.69
C SER A 38 -21.20 37.33 -50.20
N PHE A 39 -21.06 36.04 -49.84
CA PHE A 39 -21.01 35.62 -48.44
C PHE A 39 -19.73 36.11 -47.74
N ARG A 40 -18.57 36.09 -48.41
CA ARG A 40 -17.32 36.65 -47.85
C ARG A 40 -17.41 38.15 -47.62
N LEU A 41 -18.03 38.90 -48.53
CA LEU A 41 -18.27 40.33 -48.39
C LEU A 41 -19.26 40.61 -47.25
N THR A 42 -20.34 39.82 -47.14
CA THR A 42 -21.34 39.93 -46.09
C THR A 42 -20.75 39.56 -44.72
N ALA A 43 -20.03 38.45 -44.62
CA ALA A 43 -19.35 38.01 -43.40
C ALA A 43 -18.26 38.99 -42.97
N SER A 44 -17.48 39.55 -43.91
CA SER A 44 -16.48 40.59 -43.61
C SER A 44 -17.12 41.93 -43.20
N ARG A 45 -18.35 42.22 -43.67
CA ARG A 45 -19.13 43.39 -43.26
C ARG A 45 -19.77 43.21 -41.89
N VAL A 46 -20.27 42.01 -41.57
CA VAL A 46 -20.86 41.65 -40.26
C VAL A 46 -19.80 41.46 -39.18
N ALA A 47 -18.59 40.99 -39.56
CA ALA A 47 -17.47 40.82 -38.65
C ALA A 47 -16.65 42.11 -38.45
N ARG A 48 -16.99 43.21 -39.13
CA ARG A 48 -16.30 44.51 -38.96
C ARG A 48 -16.46 44.95 -37.50
N ASP A 49 -15.34 45.30 -36.88
CA ASP A 49 -15.22 45.66 -35.46
C ASP A 49 -15.60 44.56 -34.45
N LYS A 50 -15.68 43.30 -34.90
CA LYS A 50 -15.86 42.12 -34.02
C LYS A 50 -14.53 41.40 -33.77
N PRO A 51 -14.34 40.79 -32.58
CA PRO A 51 -13.09 40.10 -32.21
C PRO A 51 -12.69 38.96 -33.16
N TRP A 52 -13.64 38.36 -33.86
CA TRP A 52 -13.43 37.27 -34.81
C TRP A 52 -13.23 37.71 -36.27
N SER A 53 -13.07 39.01 -36.54
CA SER A 53 -12.78 39.54 -37.88
C SER A 53 -11.52 38.93 -38.53
N THR A 54 -10.59 38.45 -37.71
CA THR A 54 -9.38 37.72 -38.10
C THR A 54 -9.67 36.39 -38.82
N LEU A 55 -10.80 35.73 -38.52
CA LEU A 55 -11.21 34.49 -39.18
C LEU A 55 -11.57 34.72 -40.65
N CYS A 56 -12.12 35.88 -41.01
CA CYS A 56 -12.43 36.23 -42.40
C CYS A 56 -11.15 36.37 -43.25
N LYS A 57 -10.02 36.77 -42.64
CA LYS A 57 -8.72 36.94 -43.32
C LYS A 57 -7.83 35.68 -43.30
N LYS A 58 -7.96 34.79 -42.30
CA LYS A 58 -7.05 33.64 -42.08
C LYS A 58 -7.71 32.25 -42.14
N SER A 59 -8.98 32.13 -42.57
CA SER A 59 -9.75 30.86 -42.61
C SER A 59 -9.18 29.74 -43.49
N HIS A 60 -8.21 30.02 -44.35
CA HIS A 60 -7.54 29.02 -45.19
C HIS A 60 -6.71 28.01 -44.36
N GLY A 61 -6.37 28.32 -43.10
CA GLY A 61 -5.53 27.45 -42.25
C GLY A 61 -6.26 26.37 -41.44
N ILE A 62 -7.60 26.39 -41.31
CA ILE A 62 -8.34 25.45 -40.44
C ILE A 62 -8.74 24.20 -41.23
N PRO A 63 -8.32 22.98 -40.81
CA PRO A 63 -8.63 21.74 -41.52
C PRO A 63 -10.12 21.36 -41.38
N SER A 64 -10.67 20.67 -42.38
CA SER A 64 -12.04 20.15 -42.35
C SER A 64 -12.20 18.92 -41.46
N SER A 65 -11.13 18.16 -41.22
CA SER A 65 -11.09 16.94 -40.41
C SER A 65 -9.64 16.64 -39.97
N PRO A 66 -9.39 15.93 -38.85
CA PRO A 66 -10.35 15.53 -37.80
C PRO A 66 -10.83 16.72 -36.97
N ARG A 67 -12.05 16.65 -36.43
CA ARG A 67 -12.71 17.75 -35.69
C ARG A 67 -11.84 18.34 -34.57
N ALA A 68 -11.09 17.49 -33.87
CA ALA A 68 -10.20 17.93 -32.81
C ALA A 68 -9.05 18.83 -33.31
N ALA A 69 -8.55 18.62 -34.54
CA ALA A 69 -7.54 19.49 -35.14
C ALA A 69 -8.13 20.84 -35.59
N ALA A 70 -9.36 20.83 -36.09
CA ALA A 70 -10.09 22.03 -36.47
C ALA A 70 -10.37 22.94 -35.27
N VAL A 71 -10.82 22.36 -34.15
CA VAL A 71 -11.10 23.10 -32.91
C VAL A 71 -9.83 23.69 -32.30
N ALA A 72 -8.74 22.91 -32.22
CA ALA A 72 -7.45 23.39 -31.71
C ALA A 72 -6.94 24.60 -32.52
N LYS A 73 -6.97 24.50 -33.85
CA LYS A 73 -6.49 25.57 -34.72
C LYS A 73 -7.41 26.79 -34.71
N PHE A 74 -8.72 26.58 -34.57
CA PHE A 74 -9.69 27.66 -34.36
C PHE A 74 -9.41 28.43 -33.07
N ARG A 75 -9.12 27.73 -31.96
CA ARG A 75 -8.82 28.35 -30.66
C ARG A 75 -7.54 29.19 -30.69
N LEU A 76 -6.46 28.64 -31.23
CA LEU A 76 -5.20 29.37 -31.41
C LEU A 76 -5.36 30.61 -32.30
N LEU A 77 -6.12 30.51 -33.40
CA LEU A 77 -6.29 31.62 -34.35
C LEU A 77 -7.23 32.72 -33.84
N THR A 78 -8.20 32.36 -33.00
CA THR A 78 -9.12 33.32 -32.37
C THR A 78 -8.60 33.84 -31.05
N GLY A 79 -7.42 33.39 -30.63
CA GLY A 79 -6.82 33.71 -29.33
C GLY A 79 -7.69 33.25 -28.16
N HIS A 80 -8.52 32.20 -28.31
CA HIS A 80 -9.28 31.55 -27.23
C HIS A 80 -8.63 30.21 -26.87
N ASP A 81 -7.31 30.25 -26.68
CA ASP A 81 -6.43 29.09 -26.62
C ASP A 81 -6.23 28.53 -25.21
N CYS A 82 -6.72 29.21 -24.17
CA CYS A 82 -6.58 28.75 -22.78
C CYS A 82 -5.12 28.53 -22.35
N LEU A 83 -4.13 29.17 -22.97
CA LEU A 83 -2.73 29.08 -22.55
C LEU A 83 -2.46 29.99 -21.32
N CYS A 84 -1.39 29.75 -20.56
CA CYS A 84 -1.08 30.51 -19.33
C CYS A 84 -1.07 32.02 -19.59
N ALA A 85 -0.48 32.49 -20.69
CA ALA A 85 -0.45 33.92 -21.02
C ALA A 85 -1.86 34.49 -21.28
N HIS A 86 -2.76 33.72 -21.88
CA HIS A 86 -4.16 34.11 -22.05
C HIS A 86 -4.89 34.11 -20.71
N LEU A 87 -4.77 33.03 -19.94
CA LEU A 87 -5.49 32.84 -18.68
C LEU A 87 -5.04 33.82 -17.60
N PHE A 88 -3.77 34.21 -17.59
CA PHE A 88 -3.22 35.20 -16.67
C PHE A 88 -3.86 36.58 -16.86
N ARG A 89 -4.17 36.98 -18.10
CA ARG A 89 -4.89 38.24 -18.39
C ARG A 89 -6.29 38.31 -17.77
N PHE A 90 -6.86 37.15 -17.44
CA PHE A 90 -8.15 37.03 -16.77
C PHE A 90 -8.02 36.62 -15.29
N ASN A 91 -6.80 36.67 -14.73
CA ASN A 91 -6.48 36.27 -13.35
C ASN A 91 -6.86 34.82 -13.00
N LEU A 92 -6.91 33.92 -13.99
CA LEU A 92 -7.26 32.51 -13.80
C LEU A 92 -6.05 31.62 -13.47
N VAL A 93 -4.85 32.14 -13.66
CA VAL A 93 -3.58 31.54 -13.23
C VAL A 93 -2.72 32.63 -12.62
N THR A 94 -1.80 32.28 -11.72
CA THR A 94 -0.96 33.24 -10.99
C THR A 94 0.27 33.70 -11.76
N SER A 95 0.58 33.09 -12.91
CA SER A 95 1.72 33.44 -13.76
C SER A 95 1.43 33.15 -15.24
N PRO A 96 1.89 34.00 -16.18
CA PRO A 96 1.76 33.76 -17.63
C PRO A 96 2.80 32.76 -18.18
N ILE A 97 3.78 32.37 -17.36
CA ILE A 97 4.95 31.58 -17.76
C ILE A 97 4.54 30.15 -18.16
N CYS A 98 5.27 29.60 -19.14
CA CYS A 98 5.16 28.22 -19.57
C CYS A 98 5.50 27.22 -18.46
N VAL A 99 4.56 26.33 -18.15
CA VAL A 99 4.71 25.30 -17.11
C VAL A 99 5.36 24.01 -17.62
N LEU A 100 5.60 23.94 -18.93
CA LEU A 100 6.16 22.76 -19.58
C LEU A 100 7.67 22.88 -19.78
N CYS A 101 8.22 24.10 -19.80
CA CYS A 101 9.64 24.33 -19.98
C CYS A 101 10.16 25.43 -19.06
N ASP A 102 11.38 25.27 -18.57
CA ASP A 102 11.99 26.17 -17.57
C ASP A 102 12.67 27.41 -18.19
N THR A 103 12.20 27.86 -19.36
CA THR A 103 12.80 29.00 -20.07
C THR A 103 12.33 30.36 -19.56
N GLY A 104 11.35 30.39 -18.65
CA GLY A 104 10.80 31.62 -18.08
C GLY A 104 9.96 32.47 -19.05
N GLN A 105 9.62 31.95 -20.23
CA GLN A 105 8.85 32.67 -21.25
C GLN A 105 7.33 32.48 -21.09
N ASP A 106 6.57 33.48 -21.51
CA ASP A 106 5.11 33.44 -21.55
C ASP A 106 4.59 32.32 -22.46
N MET A 107 3.64 31.51 -21.95
CA MET A 107 3.02 30.45 -22.75
C MET A 107 2.01 31.03 -23.74
N THR A 108 2.51 31.51 -24.87
CA THR A 108 1.72 31.99 -25.99
C THR A 108 1.68 30.95 -27.11
N ALA A 109 0.77 31.12 -28.08
CA ALA A 109 0.72 30.26 -29.26
C ALA A 109 2.06 30.23 -30.02
N ALA A 110 2.79 31.35 -30.07
CA ALA A 110 4.11 31.44 -30.70
C ALA A 110 5.16 30.65 -29.91
N HIS A 111 5.15 30.75 -28.58
CA HIS A 111 6.06 30.00 -27.72
C HIS A 111 5.89 28.47 -27.87
N LEU A 112 4.70 27.97 -28.19
CA LEU A 112 4.49 26.53 -28.44
C LEU A 112 5.32 25.99 -29.63
N ASP A 113 5.63 26.82 -30.63
CA ASP A 113 6.44 26.39 -31.78
C ASP A 113 7.94 26.28 -31.44
N GLU A 114 8.38 26.92 -30.35
CA GLU A 114 9.80 26.96 -29.93
C GLU A 114 10.04 26.34 -28.54
N CYS A 115 8.98 25.83 -27.90
CA CYS A 115 9.04 25.23 -26.56
C CYS A 115 9.88 23.95 -26.56
N SER A 116 11.00 23.96 -25.82
CA SER A 116 11.97 22.86 -25.77
C SER A 116 11.36 21.52 -25.32
N ALA A 117 10.35 21.57 -24.45
CA ALA A 117 9.63 20.38 -23.96
C ALA A 117 8.66 19.76 -24.99
N LEU A 118 8.44 20.41 -26.14
CA LEU A 118 7.52 19.97 -27.19
C LEU A 118 8.22 19.70 -28.53
N ASN A 119 9.56 19.66 -28.52
CA ASN A 119 10.39 19.53 -29.72
C ASN A 119 10.10 18.26 -30.53
N ASP A 120 9.71 17.17 -29.87
CA ASP A 120 9.40 15.88 -30.53
C ASP A 120 8.06 15.88 -31.30
N LEU A 121 7.31 16.98 -31.27
CA LEU A 121 6.02 17.11 -31.94
C LEU A 121 6.11 18.01 -33.17
N ASN A 122 5.87 17.45 -34.35
CA ASN A 122 6.05 18.16 -35.63
C ASN A 122 4.89 19.09 -36.03
N CYS A 123 3.92 19.36 -35.17
CA CYS A 123 2.78 20.22 -35.51
C CYS A 123 2.16 20.90 -34.29
N ILE A 124 1.91 22.21 -34.42
CA ILE A 124 1.32 23.08 -33.40
C ILE A 124 -0.01 22.55 -32.82
N VAL A 125 -0.80 21.81 -33.60
CA VAL A 125 -2.05 21.20 -33.13
C VAL A 125 -1.80 20.08 -32.12
N LYS A 126 -0.75 19.27 -32.31
CA LYS A 126 -0.37 18.22 -31.36
C LYS A 126 0.23 18.83 -30.10
N ARG A 127 1.10 19.82 -30.27
CA ARG A 127 1.69 20.61 -29.18
C ARG A 127 0.62 21.26 -28.30
N TYR A 128 -0.35 21.92 -28.94
CA TYR A 128 -1.48 22.54 -28.25
C TYR A 128 -2.35 21.54 -27.49
N LYS A 129 -2.58 20.33 -28.02
CA LYS A 129 -3.35 19.31 -27.31
C LYS A 129 -2.67 18.78 -26.06
N VAL A 130 -1.34 18.67 -26.06
CA VAL A 130 -0.56 18.31 -24.87
C VAL A 130 -0.73 19.38 -23.79
N VAL A 131 -0.66 20.66 -24.19
CA VAL A 131 -0.89 21.79 -23.27
C VAL A 131 -2.33 21.84 -22.78
N GLU A 132 -3.31 21.64 -23.66
CA GLU A 132 -4.74 21.58 -23.29
C GLU A 132 -5.00 20.45 -22.28
N ALA A 133 -4.35 19.29 -22.45
CA ALA A 133 -4.41 18.18 -21.51
C ALA A 133 -3.69 18.48 -20.18
N ALA A 134 -2.59 19.24 -20.19
CA ALA A 134 -1.91 19.67 -18.96
C ALA A 134 -2.70 20.76 -18.21
N MET A 135 -3.37 21.65 -18.93
CA MET A 135 -4.13 22.77 -18.34
C MET A 135 -5.56 22.39 -17.93
N SER A 136 -6.14 21.33 -18.50
CA SER A 136 -7.47 20.82 -18.10
C SER A 136 -7.52 20.33 -16.64
N TRP A 137 -6.36 20.05 -16.01
CA TRP A 137 -6.25 19.60 -14.62
C TRP A 137 -6.45 20.73 -13.60
N LYS A 138 -6.03 21.97 -13.90
CA LYS A 138 -6.31 23.14 -13.05
C LYS A 138 -7.78 23.57 -13.12
N TRP A 139 -8.46 23.33 -14.24
CA TRP A 139 -9.89 23.60 -14.42
C TRP A 139 -10.79 22.66 -13.62
N ILE A 140 -10.38 21.40 -13.45
CA ILE A 140 -11.06 20.44 -12.55
C ILE A 140 -10.95 20.95 -11.11
N LEU A 141 -9.77 21.43 -10.69
CA LEU A 141 -9.56 22.03 -9.38
C LEU A 141 -10.45 23.27 -9.15
N MET A 142 -10.60 24.13 -10.17
CA MET A 142 -11.46 25.33 -10.15
C MET A 142 -12.96 25.00 -10.17
N LEU A 143 -13.36 23.93 -10.84
CA LEU A 143 -14.74 23.42 -10.83
C LEU A 143 -15.10 22.79 -9.49
N VAL A 144 -14.16 22.07 -8.87
CA VAL A 144 -14.30 21.52 -7.53
C VAL A 144 -14.38 22.64 -6.49
N THR A 145 -13.53 23.67 -6.56
CA THR A 145 -13.64 24.84 -5.66
C THR A 145 -14.92 25.65 -5.89
N CYS A 146 -15.36 25.87 -7.14
CA CYS A 146 -16.64 26.55 -7.40
C CYS A 146 -17.86 25.73 -6.94
N LEU A 147 -17.82 24.40 -7.02
CA LEU A 147 -18.91 23.53 -6.55
C LEU A 147 -18.98 23.47 -5.02
N LEU A 148 -17.82 23.46 -4.35
CA LEU A 148 -17.72 23.54 -2.89
C LEU A 148 -18.17 24.92 -2.36
N LEU A 149 -17.86 26.01 -3.09
CA LEU A 149 -18.35 27.35 -2.78
C LEU A 149 -19.86 27.55 -3.07
N SER A 150 -20.45 26.79 -4.00
CA SER A 150 -21.91 26.82 -4.21
C SER A 150 -22.68 26.00 -3.18
N ALA A 151 -22.04 25.04 -2.51
CA ALA A 151 -22.65 24.28 -1.41
C ALA A 151 -22.67 25.06 -0.09
N SER A 152 -21.77 26.05 0.09
CA SER A 152 -21.74 26.92 1.27
C SER A 152 -22.62 28.17 1.19
N ALA A 153 -23.30 28.41 0.06
CA ALA A 153 -24.16 29.58 -0.15
C ALA A 153 -25.67 29.31 0.03
N GLY A 154 -26.04 28.15 0.59
CA GLY A 154 -27.43 27.75 0.85
C GLY A 154 -27.80 27.79 2.33
N ALA A 155 -27.54 28.90 3.02
CA ALA A 155 -28.03 29.13 4.37
C ALA A 155 -28.29 30.63 4.58
N GLN A 156 -29.35 31.13 3.96
CA GLN A 156 -30.01 32.33 4.46
C GLN A 156 -31.51 32.25 4.16
N GLU A 157 -32.25 32.57 5.21
CA GLU A 157 -33.70 32.47 5.44
C GLU A 157 -34.54 32.98 4.27
N ASP A 158 -35.58 32.21 3.90
CA ASP A 158 -36.92 32.75 3.69
C ASP A 158 -37.96 31.61 3.71
N GLU A 159 -38.93 31.74 4.61
CA GLU A 159 -40.11 30.90 4.70
C GLU A 159 -41.04 31.17 3.50
N ASN A 160 -41.21 30.20 2.60
CA ASN A 160 -42.51 29.78 2.04
C ASN A 160 -42.36 28.76 0.90
N GLU A 161 -43.33 27.85 0.85
CA GLU A 161 -43.60 26.83 -0.17
C GLU A 161 -42.66 25.61 -0.23
N MET A 162 -43.17 24.50 0.31
CA MET A 162 -42.70 23.13 0.08
C MET A 162 -42.83 22.76 -1.40
N GLU A 163 -41.70 22.71 -2.12
CA GLU A 163 -41.51 21.78 -3.24
C GLU A 163 -40.37 20.81 -2.90
N GLU A 164 -40.60 19.51 -3.09
CA GLU A 164 -39.61 18.46 -2.92
C GLU A 164 -38.37 18.72 -3.80
N PRO A 165 -37.13 18.60 -3.27
CA PRO A 165 -35.94 18.75 -4.09
C PRO A 165 -35.83 17.61 -5.11
N SER A 166 -35.64 17.98 -6.37
CA SER A 166 -35.53 17.03 -7.49
C SER A 166 -34.39 16.01 -7.30
N LYS A 167 -34.69 14.73 -7.53
CA LYS A 167 -33.78 13.57 -7.40
C LYS A 167 -32.58 13.55 -8.38
N GLU A 168 -32.35 14.59 -9.18
CA GLU A 168 -31.30 14.60 -10.22
C GLU A 168 -29.96 15.18 -9.76
N ASP A 169 -29.95 16.14 -8.83
CA ASP A 169 -28.70 16.81 -8.40
C ASP A 169 -27.77 15.92 -7.56
N GLY A 170 -28.34 14.95 -6.81
CA GLY A 170 -27.57 13.98 -6.01
C GLY A 170 -26.72 12.99 -6.83
N LYS A 171 -26.92 12.90 -8.15
CA LYS A 171 -26.19 11.96 -9.03
C LYS A 171 -25.04 12.61 -9.82
N PHE A 172 -24.95 13.94 -9.86
CA PHE A 172 -23.95 14.63 -10.69
C PHE A 172 -22.56 14.62 -10.05
N PHE A 173 -22.47 14.93 -8.76
CA PHE A 173 -21.20 14.99 -8.03
C PHE A 173 -20.48 13.63 -7.91
N PRO A 174 -21.18 12.51 -7.61
CA PRO A 174 -20.53 11.20 -7.57
C PRO A 174 -20.09 10.68 -8.94
N LYS A 175 -20.83 10.98 -10.01
CA LYS A 175 -20.42 10.66 -11.40
C LYS A 175 -19.21 11.47 -11.85
N LEU A 176 -19.09 12.71 -11.40
CA LEU A 176 -17.93 13.54 -11.68
C LEU A 176 -16.69 13.02 -10.94
N LEU A 177 -16.83 12.66 -9.67
CA LEU A 177 -15.77 12.01 -8.89
C LEU A 177 -15.37 10.66 -9.49
N SER A 178 -16.33 9.82 -9.88
CA SER A 178 -16.03 8.53 -10.53
C SER A 178 -15.28 8.74 -11.84
N HIS A 179 -15.67 9.73 -12.65
CA HIS A 179 -14.92 10.09 -13.86
C HIS A 179 -13.51 10.58 -13.57
N ILE A 180 -13.30 11.36 -12.49
CA ILE A 180 -11.96 11.78 -12.07
C ILE A 180 -11.13 10.56 -11.65
N PHE A 181 -11.68 9.65 -10.84
CA PHE A 181 -10.98 8.45 -10.42
C PHE A 181 -10.70 7.46 -11.56
N ASP A 182 -11.61 7.33 -12.54
CA ASP A 182 -11.39 6.56 -13.76
C ASP A 182 -10.25 7.15 -14.62
N ILE A 183 -10.21 8.48 -14.76
CA ILE A 183 -9.12 9.19 -15.46
C ILE A 183 -7.78 9.00 -14.74
N LEU A 184 -7.79 8.97 -13.41
CA LEU A 184 -6.60 8.76 -12.58
C LEU A 184 -6.13 7.30 -12.54
N SER A 185 -6.76 6.40 -13.29
CA SER A 185 -6.45 4.96 -13.26
C SER A 185 -6.48 4.40 -11.83
N PHE A 186 -7.47 4.81 -11.03
CA PHE A 186 -7.55 4.48 -9.60
C PHE A 186 -7.44 2.96 -9.32
N ARG A 187 -7.96 2.10 -10.22
CA ARG A 187 -7.79 0.65 -10.11
C ARG A 187 -6.34 0.19 -10.20
N LYS A 188 -5.55 0.82 -11.09
CA LYS A 188 -4.10 0.59 -11.18
C LYS A 188 -3.41 1.05 -9.90
N VAL A 189 -3.82 2.18 -9.34
CA VAL A 189 -3.30 2.68 -8.05
C VAL A 189 -3.63 1.74 -6.89
N VAL A 190 -4.84 1.19 -6.84
CA VAL A 190 -5.21 0.16 -5.84
C VAL A 190 -4.38 -1.11 -6.00
N ALA A 191 -4.06 -1.52 -7.23
CA ALA A 191 -3.14 -2.64 -7.47
C ALA A 191 -1.69 -2.32 -7.05
N GLU A 192 -1.20 -1.10 -7.31
CA GLU A 192 0.12 -0.63 -6.88
C GLU A 192 0.24 -0.52 -5.34
N LEU A 193 -0.85 -0.10 -4.66
CA LEU A 193 -0.95 -0.08 -3.19
C LEU A 193 -0.80 -1.47 -2.59
N LYS A 194 -1.42 -2.50 -3.20
CA LYS A 194 -1.31 -3.90 -2.73
C LYS A 194 0.11 -4.47 -2.80
N VAL A 195 0.97 -3.91 -3.65
CA VAL A 195 2.37 -4.33 -3.79
C VAL A 195 3.36 -3.33 -3.16
N GLY A 196 2.87 -2.34 -2.42
CA GLY A 196 3.72 -1.39 -1.70
C GLY A 196 4.50 -0.40 -2.56
N LYS A 197 4.13 -0.25 -3.84
CA LYS A 197 4.89 0.57 -4.82
C LYS A 197 4.43 2.02 -4.77
N THR A 198 5.35 2.95 -4.50
CA THR A 198 5.05 4.38 -4.60
C THR A 198 5.24 4.87 -6.03
N SER A 199 4.17 5.36 -6.65
CA SER A 199 4.21 5.97 -7.99
C SER A 199 3.81 7.45 -7.96
N PRO A 200 4.23 8.28 -8.93
CA PRO A 200 3.77 9.66 -9.04
C PRO A 200 2.23 9.77 -9.11
N THR A 201 1.58 8.80 -9.76
CA THR A 201 0.13 8.71 -9.87
C THR A 201 -0.51 8.40 -8.51
N MET A 202 0.01 7.41 -7.78
CA MET A 202 -0.45 7.06 -6.44
C MET A 202 -0.30 8.24 -5.48
N CYS A 203 0.84 8.92 -5.53
CA CYS A 203 1.10 10.10 -4.71
C CYS A 203 0.12 11.24 -5.02
N PHE A 204 -0.23 11.47 -6.29
CA PHE A 204 -1.25 12.44 -6.66
C PHE A 204 -2.63 12.06 -6.12
N VAL A 205 -3.03 10.80 -6.30
CA VAL A 205 -4.33 10.28 -5.82
C VAL A 205 -4.44 10.42 -4.30
N CYS A 206 -3.38 10.10 -3.56
CA CYS A 206 -3.32 10.34 -2.12
C CYS A 206 -3.53 11.83 -1.80
N LYS A 207 -2.73 12.72 -2.38
CA LYS A 207 -2.79 14.16 -2.09
C LYS A 207 -4.18 14.73 -2.38
N PHE A 208 -4.80 14.30 -3.48
CA PHE A 208 -6.16 14.72 -3.83
C PHE A 208 -7.20 14.17 -2.85
N GLY A 209 -7.15 12.88 -2.53
CA GLY A 209 -8.09 12.24 -1.60
C GLY A 209 -8.02 12.84 -0.20
N ILE A 210 -6.81 13.06 0.31
CA ILE A 210 -6.59 13.69 1.61
C ILE A 210 -7.07 15.15 1.59
N ALA A 211 -6.76 15.93 0.55
CA ALA A 211 -7.24 17.31 0.46
C ALA A 211 -8.76 17.40 0.44
N LEU A 212 -9.44 16.47 -0.25
CA LEU A 212 -10.90 16.41 -0.28
C LEU A 212 -11.48 16.06 1.10
N LEU A 213 -10.90 15.07 1.78
CA LEU A 213 -11.34 14.67 3.13
C LEU A 213 -11.14 15.80 4.14
N GLN A 214 -9.97 16.44 4.12
CA GLN A 214 -9.68 17.59 4.99
C GLN A 214 -10.63 18.73 4.73
N HIS A 215 -10.91 19.06 3.46
CA HIS A 215 -11.89 20.08 3.13
C HIS A 215 -13.28 19.77 3.71
N PHE A 216 -13.75 18.52 3.62
CA PHE A 216 -15.03 18.14 4.23
C PHE A 216 -15.01 18.25 5.76
N VAL A 217 -13.89 17.93 6.39
CA VAL A 217 -13.73 18.05 7.85
C VAL A 217 -13.68 19.51 8.27
N GLU A 218 -12.95 20.36 7.55
CA GLU A 218 -12.77 21.80 7.82
C GLU A 218 -14.06 22.61 7.58
N THR A 219 -14.94 22.13 6.69
CA THR A 219 -16.24 22.75 6.42
C THR A 219 -17.36 22.20 7.31
N ASP A 220 -17.02 21.44 8.36
CA ASP A 220 -17.96 20.81 9.30
C ASP A 220 -19.08 20.01 8.60
N LYS A 221 -18.74 19.38 7.47
CA LYS A 221 -19.68 18.54 6.73
C LYS A 221 -20.14 17.36 7.61
N PRO A 222 -21.45 17.03 7.63
CA PRO A 222 -21.96 15.92 8.43
C PRO A 222 -21.23 14.61 8.12
N GLN A 223 -20.88 13.86 9.17
CA GLN A 223 -20.12 12.61 9.04
C GLN A 223 -20.86 11.60 8.14
N GLU A 224 -22.17 11.52 8.27
CA GLU A 224 -23.04 10.63 7.48
C GLU A 224 -22.93 10.96 5.99
N GLU A 225 -22.79 12.25 5.65
CA GLU A 225 -22.66 12.69 4.27
C GLU A 225 -21.26 12.36 3.70
N ILE A 226 -20.21 12.45 4.52
CA ILE A 226 -18.85 12.02 4.14
C ILE A 226 -18.83 10.50 3.92
N ALA A 227 -19.44 9.73 4.83
CA ALA A 227 -19.58 8.28 4.72
C ALA A 227 -20.36 7.89 3.46
N HIS A 228 -21.45 8.59 3.13
CA HIS A 228 -22.22 8.36 1.90
C HIS A 228 -21.41 8.64 0.63
N ILE A 229 -20.58 9.70 0.62
CA ILE A 229 -19.67 9.98 -0.51
C ILE A 229 -18.65 8.84 -0.66
N ALA A 230 -18.01 8.42 0.43
CA ALA A 230 -17.05 7.32 0.41
C ALA A 230 -17.69 6.02 -0.11
N TYR A 231 -18.92 5.72 0.32
CA TYR A 231 -19.68 4.55 -0.11
C TYR A 231 -19.98 4.62 -1.60
N THR A 232 -20.44 5.78 -2.07
CA THR A 232 -20.77 5.97 -3.47
C THR A 232 -19.54 5.83 -4.35
N ILE A 233 -18.37 6.32 -3.91
CA ILE A 233 -17.10 6.11 -4.62
C ILE A 233 -16.76 4.62 -4.68
N CYS A 234 -16.81 3.91 -3.54
CA CYS A 234 -16.48 2.49 -3.46
C CYS A 234 -17.36 1.63 -4.38
N SER A 235 -18.69 1.80 -4.30
CA SER A 235 -19.66 1.07 -5.10
C SER A 235 -19.60 1.45 -6.58
N THR A 236 -19.49 2.74 -6.92
CA THR A 236 -19.46 3.19 -8.34
C THR A 236 -18.20 2.72 -9.06
N LEU A 237 -17.04 2.74 -8.39
CA LEU A 237 -15.78 2.26 -8.95
C LEU A 237 -15.67 0.73 -8.93
N LYS A 238 -16.60 0.05 -8.25
CA LYS A 238 -16.59 -1.39 -7.99
C LYS A 238 -15.27 -1.81 -7.35
N LEU A 239 -14.89 -1.11 -6.29
CA LEU A 239 -13.70 -1.46 -5.52
C LEU A 239 -13.90 -2.79 -4.78
N ASP A 240 -15.12 -3.00 -4.28
CA ASP A 240 -15.59 -4.26 -3.72
C ASP A 240 -17.12 -4.34 -3.80
N SER A 241 -17.74 -5.34 -3.16
CA SER A 241 -19.20 -5.47 -3.06
C SER A 241 -19.80 -4.37 -2.20
N ASP A 242 -21.10 -4.10 -2.38
CA ASP A 242 -21.83 -3.11 -1.57
C ASP A 242 -21.76 -3.45 -0.07
N ARG A 243 -21.79 -4.74 0.28
CA ARG A 243 -21.65 -5.24 1.65
C ARG A 243 -20.30 -4.87 2.25
N VAL A 244 -19.22 -5.12 1.51
CA VAL A 244 -17.86 -4.83 1.97
C VAL A 244 -17.61 -3.32 2.04
N CYS A 245 -18.01 -2.56 1.02
CA CYS A 245 -17.93 -1.11 1.00
C CYS A 245 -18.64 -0.49 2.22
N ALA A 246 -19.89 -0.89 2.47
CA ALA A 246 -20.65 -0.40 3.62
C ALA A 246 -20.01 -0.81 4.95
N GLY A 247 -19.55 -2.07 5.07
CA GLY A 247 -18.90 -2.57 6.28
C GLY A 247 -17.64 -1.79 6.66
N ILE A 248 -16.72 -1.59 5.70
CA ILE A 248 -15.49 -0.81 5.92
C ILE A 248 -15.83 0.61 6.36
N ILE A 249 -16.74 1.30 5.67
CA ILE A 249 -17.07 2.69 5.99
C ILE A 249 -17.74 2.79 7.36
N ASN A 250 -18.69 1.92 7.64
CA ASN A 250 -19.40 1.90 8.92
C ASN A 250 -18.46 1.66 10.08
N LEU A 251 -17.47 0.78 9.88
CA LEU A 251 -16.38 0.61 10.80
C LEU A 251 -15.60 1.93 10.87
N PHE A 252 -14.83 2.33 9.86
CA PHE A 252 -13.79 3.35 10.01
C PHE A 252 -14.26 4.81 10.22
N GLN A 253 -15.47 5.18 9.81
CA GLN A 253 -15.94 6.58 9.77
C GLN A 253 -15.65 7.39 11.05
N ASP A 254 -15.98 6.84 12.22
CA ASP A 254 -15.85 7.53 13.51
C ASP A 254 -14.40 7.87 13.85
N GLU A 255 -13.49 6.94 13.58
CA GLU A 255 -12.07 7.07 13.88
C GLU A 255 -11.38 7.99 12.89
N MET A 256 -11.72 7.85 11.61
CA MET A 256 -11.23 8.75 10.57
C MET A 256 -11.64 10.20 10.88
N MET A 257 -12.90 10.44 11.24
CA MET A 257 -13.34 11.78 11.65
C MET A 257 -12.62 12.27 12.91
N TYR A 258 -12.38 11.39 13.90
CA TYR A 258 -11.64 11.76 15.11
C TYR A 258 -10.20 12.21 14.79
N ILE A 259 -9.50 11.43 13.96
CA ILE A 259 -8.11 11.66 13.56
C ILE A 259 -8.02 12.92 12.70
N PHE A 260 -8.81 13.03 11.64
CA PHE A 260 -8.72 14.16 10.72
C PHE A 260 -9.16 15.50 11.33
N LYS A 261 -10.04 15.50 12.34
CA LYS A 261 -10.35 16.71 13.12
C LYS A 261 -9.19 17.20 14.01
N ARG A 262 -8.21 16.33 14.30
CA ARG A 262 -7.05 16.63 15.18
C ARG A 262 -5.72 16.64 14.43
N ASN A 263 -5.71 16.14 13.20
CA ASN A 263 -4.54 16.13 12.35
C ASN A 263 -4.17 17.56 11.96
N THR A 264 -2.92 17.93 12.15
CA THR A 264 -2.38 19.25 11.77
C THR A 264 -1.58 19.21 10.46
N LEU A 265 -1.37 18.02 9.88
CA LEU A 265 -0.59 17.85 8.65
C LEU A 265 -1.40 18.25 7.43
N GLY A 266 -0.77 18.95 6.49
CA GLY A 266 -1.37 19.19 5.17
C GLY A 266 -1.44 17.92 4.30
N PRO A 267 -2.16 17.92 3.17
CA PRO A 267 -2.30 16.74 2.31
C PRO A 267 -0.97 16.16 1.82
N GLN A 268 0.00 17.04 1.56
CA GLN A 268 1.33 16.63 1.12
C GLN A 268 2.07 15.87 2.23
N GLU A 269 2.03 16.37 3.46
CA GLU A 269 2.72 15.77 4.60
C GLU A 269 2.06 14.45 5.02
N VAL A 270 0.73 14.35 5.01
CA VAL A 270 0.02 13.07 5.23
C VAL A 270 0.50 12.02 4.23
N CYS A 271 0.52 12.35 2.95
CA CYS A 271 0.99 11.41 1.92
C CYS A 271 2.50 11.12 2.02
N GLY A 272 3.30 12.06 2.52
CA GLY A 272 4.70 11.82 2.86
C GLY A 272 4.87 10.83 4.02
N VAL A 273 4.02 10.90 5.05
CA VAL A 273 4.00 9.94 6.16
C VAL A 273 3.63 8.54 5.66
N LEU A 274 2.59 8.42 4.83
CA LEU A 274 2.05 7.13 4.37
C LEU A 274 2.90 6.47 3.28
N MET A 275 3.51 7.25 2.38
CA MET A 275 4.18 6.74 1.16
C MET A 275 5.67 7.08 1.09
N GLY A 276 6.20 7.72 2.12
CA GLY A 276 7.59 8.12 2.20
C GLY A 276 7.96 9.36 1.37
N ASN A 277 9.26 9.67 1.42
CA ASN A 277 9.83 10.90 0.85
C ASN A 277 9.77 10.97 -0.68
N GLU A 278 9.58 9.82 -1.36
CA GLU A 278 9.34 9.78 -2.80
C GLU A 278 8.03 10.50 -3.18
N CYS A 279 7.04 10.51 -2.28
CA CYS A 279 5.80 11.25 -2.49
C CYS A 279 5.88 12.70 -1.99
N SER A 280 6.33 12.92 -0.76
CA SER A 280 6.53 14.26 -0.20
C SER A 280 7.46 14.25 1.01
N ARG A 281 8.23 15.32 1.18
CA ARG A 281 9.07 15.51 2.36
C ARG A 281 8.22 16.01 3.52
N ILE A 282 8.47 15.45 4.70
CA ILE A 282 7.75 15.81 5.93
C ILE A 282 8.58 16.82 6.71
N SER A 283 7.98 17.94 7.08
CA SER A 283 8.66 19.01 7.84
C SER A 283 8.33 18.99 9.34
N SER A 284 7.20 18.38 9.70
CA SER A 284 6.74 18.28 11.09
C SER A 284 7.73 17.51 11.99
N PRO A 285 8.10 18.07 13.16
CA PRO A 285 8.98 17.39 14.12
C PRO A 285 8.34 16.14 14.73
N LEU A 286 7.00 16.01 14.70
CA LEU A 286 6.29 14.82 15.20
C LEU A 286 6.45 13.59 14.29
N HIS A 287 6.98 13.78 13.08
CA HIS A 287 7.19 12.72 12.08
C HIS A 287 8.60 12.72 11.48
N ASN A 288 9.47 13.61 11.96
CA ASN A 288 10.88 13.67 11.62
C ASN A 288 11.69 13.66 12.92
N TRP A 289 11.94 12.47 13.43
CA TRP A 289 12.53 12.25 14.75
C TRP A 289 13.64 11.21 14.70
N THR A 290 14.45 11.19 15.75
CA THR A 290 15.53 10.24 15.92
C THR A 290 15.61 9.83 17.39
N VAL A 291 15.70 8.53 17.64
CA VAL A 291 15.95 8.00 18.98
C VAL A 291 17.45 8.12 19.30
N PRO A 292 17.82 8.68 20.47
CA PRO A 292 19.19 8.70 20.92
C PRO A 292 19.75 7.29 21.02
N LEU A 293 20.90 7.06 20.39
CA LEU A 293 21.67 5.86 20.65
C LEU A 293 22.42 5.99 21.97
N THR A 294 22.92 4.87 22.44
CA THR A 294 23.80 4.75 23.60
C THR A 294 25.12 5.55 23.48
N HIS A 295 25.60 6.06 24.61
CA HIS A 295 26.94 6.69 24.72
C HIS A 295 28.08 5.66 24.74
N PHE A 296 27.78 4.38 24.96
CA PHE A 296 28.78 3.31 24.91
C PHE A 296 29.30 3.14 23.48
N ARG A 297 30.62 3.08 23.33
CA ARG A 297 31.26 2.89 22.02
C ARG A 297 30.88 1.54 21.44
N LYS A 298 30.57 1.51 20.14
CA LYS A 298 30.34 0.28 19.38
C LYS A 298 31.57 -0.64 19.49
N PRO A 299 31.43 -1.88 20.00
CA PRO A 299 32.54 -2.82 20.05
C PRO A 299 33.09 -3.15 18.66
N PRO A 300 34.38 -3.53 18.54
CA PRO A 300 34.92 -4.03 17.29
C PRO A 300 34.11 -5.22 16.78
N VAL A 301 33.80 -5.22 15.48
CA VAL A 301 33.03 -6.28 14.84
C VAL A 301 33.82 -7.59 14.89
N GLN A 302 33.23 -8.61 15.52
CA GLN A 302 33.83 -9.93 15.59
C GLN A 302 33.20 -10.86 14.55
N ARG A 303 34.03 -11.62 13.85
CA ARG A 303 33.57 -12.66 12.94
C ARG A 303 32.80 -13.71 13.72
N VAL A 304 31.60 -14.05 13.25
CA VAL A 304 30.85 -15.19 13.77
C VAL A 304 31.51 -16.46 13.24
N LEU A 305 31.97 -17.29 14.16
CA LEU A 305 32.56 -18.59 13.83
C LEU A 305 31.46 -19.62 13.73
N GLU A 306 31.61 -20.56 12.79
CA GLU A 306 30.76 -21.73 12.73
C GLU A 306 30.93 -22.57 14.01
N PRO A 307 29.86 -23.18 14.53
CA PRO A 307 29.94 -24.06 15.68
C PRO A 307 30.89 -25.23 15.43
N LEU A 308 31.56 -25.68 16.49
CA LEU A 308 32.36 -26.90 16.42
C LEU A 308 31.47 -28.10 16.08
N LYS A 309 32.03 -29.08 15.36
CA LYS A 309 31.31 -30.31 15.03
C LYS A 309 30.81 -30.99 16.32
N GLY A 310 29.50 -31.24 16.40
CA GLY A 310 28.85 -31.84 17.57
C GLY A 310 28.41 -30.84 18.64
N ALA A 311 28.56 -29.52 18.41
CA ALA A 311 27.96 -28.52 19.27
C ALA A 311 26.43 -28.69 19.35
N PRO A 312 25.80 -28.41 20.51
CA PRO A 312 24.35 -28.43 20.65
C PRO A 312 23.67 -27.52 19.62
N VAL A 313 22.52 -27.94 19.11
CA VAL A 313 21.67 -27.16 18.19
C VAL A 313 20.27 -27.07 18.79
N ILE A 314 19.71 -25.87 18.77
CA ILE A 314 18.33 -25.59 19.17
C ILE A 314 17.45 -25.58 17.91
N ARG A 315 16.30 -26.24 17.97
CA ARG A 315 15.29 -26.25 16.91
C ARG A 315 14.12 -25.33 17.25
N VAL A 316 13.95 -24.29 16.46
CA VAL A 316 13.00 -23.20 16.70
C VAL A 316 11.91 -23.24 15.65
N LEU A 317 10.66 -23.49 16.06
CA LEU A 317 9.51 -23.39 15.16
C LEU A 317 9.13 -21.93 14.97
N HIS A 318 8.82 -21.52 13.75
CA HIS A 318 8.25 -20.21 13.45
C HIS A 318 6.91 -20.39 12.75
N LEU A 319 5.87 -19.89 13.42
CA LEU A 319 4.51 -19.78 12.91
C LEU A 319 4.19 -18.31 12.70
N SER A 320 3.57 -17.98 11.58
CA SER A 320 3.16 -16.61 11.24
C SER A 320 1.87 -16.65 10.43
N ASP A 321 1.08 -15.57 10.53
CA ASP A 321 -0.06 -15.32 9.64
C ASP A 321 -1.02 -16.53 9.65
N THR A 322 -1.47 -16.87 10.86
CA THR A 322 -2.33 -18.04 11.08
C THR A 322 -3.70 -17.88 10.45
N HIS A 323 -4.25 -16.65 10.50
CA HIS A 323 -5.57 -16.27 10.02
C HIS A 323 -6.58 -17.42 10.12
N LEU A 324 -6.91 -17.79 11.36
CA LEU A 324 -7.92 -18.83 11.57
C LEU A 324 -9.27 -18.25 11.18
N ASP A 325 -9.91 -18.80 10.16
CA ASP A 325 -11.30 -18.50 9.84
C ASP A 325 -12.23 -19.49 10.53
N PRO A 326 -12.95 -19.08 11.60
CA PRO A 326 -13.90 -19.95 12.27
C PRO A 326 -15.15 -20.25 11.42
N TYR A 327 -15.37 -19.53 10.32
CA TYR A 327 -16.54 -19.67 9.44
C TYR A 327 -16.22 -20.27 8.07
N TYR A 328 -14.98 -20.70 7.85
CA TYR A 328 -14.58 -21.40 6.63
C TYR A 328 -15.48 -22.62 6.41
N MET A 329 -16.03 -22.75 5.21
CA MET A 329 -16.93 -23.83 4.83
C MET A 329 -16.51 -24.46 3.50
N GLU A 330 -16.16 -25.75 3.56
CA GLU A 330 -15.94 -26.57 2.37
C GLU A 330 -17.15 -26.50 1.43
N GLY A 331 -16.92 -26.34 0.13
CA GLY A 331 -18.00 -26.21 -0.86
C GLY A 331 -18.63 -24.81 -0.96
N ALA A 332 -18.29 -23.88 -0.08
CA ALA A 332 -18.71 -22.49 -0.21
C ALA A 332 -18.11 -21.83 -1.46
N ASN A 333 -18.69 -20.70 -1.87
CA ASN A 333 -18.18 -19.93 -2.98
C ASN A 333 -16.80 -19.33 -2.65
N ALA A 334 -15.76 -19.83 -3.30
CA ALA A 334 -14.39 -19.33 -3.17
C ALA A 334 -14.06 -18.24 -4.21
N ASP A 335 -14.98 -17.95 -5.14
CA ASP A 335 -14.85 -16.89 -6.16
C ASP A 335 -15.95 -15.83 -6.02
N CYS A 336 -16.14 -15.34 -4.80
CA CYS A 336 -17.20 -14.40 -4.42
C CYS A 336 -16.96 -12.95 -4.88
N LYS A 337 -15.76 -12.64 -5.41
CA LYS A 337 -15.31 -11.30 -5.84
C LYS A 337 -15.28 -10.26 -4.70
N GLU A 338 -15.16 -10.72 -3.46
CA GLU A 338 -14.94 -9.87 -2.29
C GLU A 338 -13.48 -10.01 -1.79
N LEU A 339 -13.10 -9.15 -0.85
CA LEU A 339 -11.80 -9.21 -0.16
C LEU A 339 -11.50 -10.60 0.43
N MET A 340 -12.51 -11.31 0.93
CA MET A 340 -12.37 -12.67 1.46
C MET A 340 -13.61 -13.51 1.13
N CYS A 341 -13.41 -14.78 0.79
CA CYS A 341 -14.43 -15.75 0.40
C CYS A 341 -14.33 -17.05 1.24
N CYS A 342 -14.91 -18.15 0.75
CA CYS A 342 -14.89 -19.49 1.34
C CYS A 342 -15.65 -19.63 2.68
N ARG A 343 -16.52 -18.68 3.02
CA ARG A 343 -17.30 -18.70 4.26
C ARG A 343 -18.71 -19.17 4.04
N ILE A 344 -19.34 -19.60 5.13
CA ILE A 344 -20.77 -19.93 5.13
C ILE A 344 -21.66 -18.81 4.58
N ALA A 345 -21.28 -17.55 4.82
CA ALA A 345 -22.01 -16.37 4.37
C ALA A 345 -21.93 -16.14 2.86
N ASP A 346 -20.98 -16.75 2.15
CA ASP A 346 -20.78 -16.58 0.71
C ASP A 346 -21.65 -17.54 -0.11
N GLY A 347 -22.40 -18.41 0.59
CA GLY A 347 -23.29 -19.39 -0.01
C GLY A 347 -22.56 -20.55 -0.69
N PRO A 348 -23.29 -21.55 -1.19
CA PRO A 348 -22.72 -22.65 -1.95
C PRO A 348 -22.11 -22.15 -3.26
N ALA A 349 -21.02 -22.77 -3.69
CA ALA A 349 -20.40 -22.42 -4.95
C ALA A 349 -21.32 -22.66 -6.15
N PRO A 350 -21.37 -21.73 -7.14
CA PRO A 350 -22.18 -21.91 -8.34
C PRO A 350 -21.77 -23.11 -9.20
N THR A 351 -20.49 -23.47 -9.15
CA THR A 351 -19.92 -24.62 -9.87
C THR A 351 -18.92 -25.37 -8.99
N PRO A 352 -18.65 -26.66 -9.24
CA PRO A 352 -17.63 -27.41 -8.50
C PRO A 352 -16.22 -26.79 -8.57
N ALA A 353 -15.87 -26.11 -9.66
CA ALA A 353 -14.58 -25.42 -9.78
C ALA A 353 -14.49 -24.15 -8.91
N GLN A 354 -15.64 -23.59 -8.53
CA GLN A 354 -15.73 -22.43 -7.63
C GLN A 354 -15.90 -22.82 -6.16
N ALA A 355 -15.97 -24.11 -5.87
CA ALA A 355 -16.07 -24.63 -4.51
C ALA A 355 -14.76 -24.43 -3.75
N ALA A 356 -14.88 -23.97 -2.50
CA ALA A 356 -13.80 -23.96 -1.53
C ALA A 356 -13.34 -25.39 -1.23
N GLY A 357 -12.03 -25.61 -1.26
CA GLY A 357 -11.43 -26.89 -0.86
C GLY A 357 -11.70 -27.26 0.60
N ARG A 358 -11.47 -28.52 0.97
CA ARG A 358 -11.65 -28.97 2.35
C ARG A 358 -10.55 -28.46 3.29
N TRP A 359 -9.31 -28.45 2.79
CA TRP A 359 -8.10 -28.16 3.56
C TRP A 359 -7.61 -26.71 3.43
N GLY A 360 -8.33 -25.88 2.68
CA GLY A 360 -7.90 -24.54 2.28
C GLY A 360 -8.09 -24.34 0.79
N ASP A 361 -7.92 -23.10 0.33
CA ASP A 361 -8.13 -22.71 -1.07
C ASP A 361 -7.12 -21.63 -1.47
N TYR A 362 -6.58 -21.69 -2.70
CA TYR A 362 -5.59 -20.72 -3.17
C TYR A 362 -6.17 -19.33 -3.49
N ARG A 363 -7.48 -19.15 -3.51
CA ARG A 363 -8.11 -17.83 -3.73
C ARG A 363 -8.06 -16.99 -2.44
N ASN A 364 -8.93 -15.99 -2.33
CA ASN A 364 -9.01 -15.08 -1.19
C ASN A 364 -9.64 -15.77 0.03
N CYS A 365 -9.00 -16.81 0.56
CA CYS A 365 -9.55 -17.65 1.62
C CYS A 365 -8.52 -17.95 2.70
N ASP A 366 -8.97 -17.89 3.95
CA ASP A 366 -8.14 -18.13 5.13
C ASP A 366 -8.17 -19.57 5.64
N THR A 367 -7.44 -19.82 6.73
CA THR A 367 -7.15 -21.15 7.24
C THR A 367 -8.37 -21.77 7.94
N PRO A 368 -8.87 -22.94 7.50
CA PRO A 368 -9.84 -23.68 8.29
C PRO A 368 -9.19 -24.32 9.53
N LEU A 369 -9.94 -24.39 10.64
CA LEU A 369 -9.48 -24.99 11.90
C LEU A 369 -8.83 -26.37 11.73
N ARG A 370 -9.38 -27.20 10.84
CA ARG A 370 -8.87 -28.56 10.59
C ARG A 370 -7.44 -28.56 10.08
N THR A 371 -7.06 -27.57 9.25
CA THR A 371 -5.73 -27.47 8.65
C THR A 371 -4.71 -27.02 9.68
N LEU A 372 -5.07 -26.01 10.49
CA LEU A 372 -4.26 -25.56 11.63
C LEU A 372 -3.98 -26.70 12.61
N GLU A 373 -5.01 -27.43 13.07
CA GLU A 373 -4.78 -28.56 13.98
C GLU A 373 -4.00 -29.71 13.33
N HIS A 374 -4.23 -29.99 12.03
CA HIS A 374 -3.49 -31.03 11.33
C HIS A 374 -1.99 -30.68 11.21
N MET A 375 -1.68 -29.42 10.93
CA MET A 375 -0.32 -28.88 10.95
C MET A 375 0.35 -29.12 12.31
N LEU A 376 -0.28 -28.70 13.39
CA LEU A 376 0.29 -28.80 14.73
C LEU A 376 0.51 -30.26 15.16
N ARG A 377 -0.41 -31.17 14.82
CA ARG A 377 -0.22 -32.62 15.03
C ARG A 377 0.94 -33.19 14.20
N HIS A 378 1.09 -32.74 12.96
CA HIS A 378 2.23 -33.14 12.14
C HIS A 378 3.54 -32.66 12.78
N ILE A 379 3.60 -31.40 13.19
CA ILE A 379 4.80 -30.81 13.78
C ILE A 379 5.26 -31.61 15.00
N THR A 380 4.35 -31.90 15.93
CA THR A 380 4.69 -32.56 17.20
C THR A 380 4.98 -34.04 17.05
N SER A 381 4.48 -34.69 16.00
CA SER A 381 4.78 -36.09 15.70
C SER A 381 6.07 -36.30 14.90
N LYS A 382 6.53 -35.28 14.16
CA LYS A 382 7.70 -35.40 13.27
C LYS A 382 8.93 -34.63 13.72
N HIS A 383 8.74 -33.56 14.48
CA HIS A 383 9.81 -32.64 14.84
C HIS A 383 9.96 -32.52 16.35
N LYS A 384 11.22 -32.48 16.80
CA LYS A 384 11.55 -32.00 18.13
C LYS A 384 11.74 -30.48 18.04
N ILE A 385 10.98 -29.74 18.85
CA ILE A 385 10.99 -28.28 18.91
C ILE A 385 11.33 -27.85 20.33
N ASP A 386 12.26 -26.92 20.49
CA ASP A 386 12.69 -26.40 21.78
C ASP A 386 11.87 -25.18 22.22
N TYR A 387 11.51 -24.30 21.28
CA TYR A 387 10.54 -23.22 21.48
C TYR A 387 9.92 -22.75 20.16
N VAL A 388 8.85 -21.95 20.26
CA VAL A 388 8.11 -21.41 19.12
C VAL A 388 8.19 -19.89 19.09
N LEU A 389 8.46 -19.33 17.92
CA LEU A 389 8.22 -17.94 17.56
C LEU A 389 6.86 -17.87 16.87
N TRP A 390 5.95 -17.02 17.35
CA TRP A 390 4.61 -16.87 16.78
C TRP A 390 4.32 -15.41 16.43
N THR A 391 4.54 -15.02 15.17
CA THR A 391 4.58 -13.61 14.77
C THR A 391 3.22 -13.06 14.34
N GLY A 392 2.15 -13.38 15.08
CA GLY A 392 0.86 -12.68 14.96
C GLY A 392 0.00 -13.05 13.75
N ASP A 393 -0.96 -12.18 13.48
CA ASP A 393 -2.03 -12.30 12.49
C ASP A 393 -2.88 -13.57 12.69
N ILE A 394 -3.70 -13.48 13.73
CA ILE A 394 -4.59 -14.55 14.19
C ILE A 394 -5.97 -14.47 13.54
N PRO A 395 -6.65 -13.30 13.52
CA PRO A 395 -7.98 -13.18 12.92
C PRO A 395 -7.94 -13.20 11.39
N PRO A 396 -9.04 -13.60 10.72
CA PRO A 396 -9.10 -13.66 9.26
C PRO A 396 -9.20 -12.28 8.58
N HIS A 397 -9.26 -12.26 7.25
CA HIS A 397 -9.29 -11.06 6.40
C HIS A 397 -10.71 -10.48 6.18
N ASP A 398 -11.70 -10.78 7.01
CA ASP A 398 -13.06 -10.21 6.96
C ASP A 398 -13.15 -8.82 7.59
N VAL A 399 -12.20 -7.96 7.24
CA VAL A 399 -11.92 -6.66 7.86
C VAL A 399 -13.10 -5.69 7.86
N TRP A 400 -14.10 -5.91 7.01
CA TRP A 400 -15.32 -5.12 6.90
C TRP A 400 -16.40 -5.50 7.93
N ASN A 401 -16.23 -6.61 8.64
CA ASN A 401 -17.20 -7.14 9.59
C ASN A 401 -16.50 -7.71 10.83
N THR A 402 -15.74 -6.87 11.53
CA THR A 402 -15.01 -7.25 12.75
C THR A 402 -15.60 -6.62 14.01
N THR A 403 -15.58 -7.34 15.12
CA THR A 403 -15.98 -6.85 16.44
C THR A 403 -14.92 -7.17 17.49
N ARG A 404 -14.83 -6.40 18.58
CA ARG A 404 -13.87 -6.67 19.67
C ARG A 404 -14.06 -8.06 20.25
N ASP A 405 -15.30 -8.47 20.53
CA ASP A 405 -15.60 -9.76 21.13
C ASP A 405 -15.13 -10.93 20.25
N GLU A 406 -15.25 -10.79 18.93
CA GLU A 406 -14.77 -11.78 17.97
C GLU A 406 -13.24 -11.85 17.92
N GLN A 407 -12.53 -10.71 17.89
CA GLN A 407 -11.07 -10.68 17.96
C GLN A 407 -10.56 -11.34 19.24
N VAL A 408 -11.18 -11.02 20.39
CA VAL A 408 -10.86 -11.64 21.68
C VAL A 408 -11.13 -13.15 21.64
N HIS A 409 -12.28 -13.57 21.10
CA HIS A 409 -12.62 -14.98 20.98
C HIS A 409 -11.57 -15.74 20.16
N ILE A 410 -11.19 -15.22 18.99
CA ILE A 410 -10.23 -15.84 18.08
C ILE A 410 -8.83 -15.88 18.73
N LEU A 411 -8.37 -14.77 19.34
CA LEU A 411 -7.11 -14.69 20.08
C LEU A 411 -7.00 -15.80 21.13
N HIS A 412 -8.01 -15.94 22.00
CA HIS A 412 -8.01 -16.98 23.03
C HIS A 412 -8.13 -18.38 22.45
N LYS A 413 -8.97 -18.57 21.42
CA LYS A 413 -9.16 -19.86 20.76
C LYS A 413 -7.86 -20.39 20.16
N VAL A 414 -7.15 -19.59 19.37
CA VAL A 414 -5.89 -20.01 18.74
C VAL A 414 -4.79 -20.17 19.79
N SER A 415 -4.70 -19.28 20.77
CA SER A 415 -3.74 -19.42 21.88
C SER A 415 -3.95 -20.74 22.65
N ASN A 416 -5.21 -21.12 22.88
CA ASN A 416 -5.54 -22.40 23.53
C ASN A 416 -5.26 -23.61 22.63
N ILE A 417 -5.48 -23.52 21.32
CA ILE A 417 -5.10 -24.56 20.35
C ILE A 417 -3.59 -24.78 20.38
N LEU A 418 -2.79 -23.71 20.34
CA LEU A 418 -1.33 -23.82 20.44
C LEU A 418 -0.91 -24.45 21.77
N ALA A 419 -1.45 -23.99 22.89
CA ALA A 419 -1.13 -24.56 24.21
C ALA A 419 -1.50 -26.06 24.32
N LYS A 420 -2.63 -26.47 23.72
CA LYS A 420 -3.09 -27.86 23.68
C LYS A 420 -2.15 -28.74 22.84
N HIS A 421 -1.74 -28.26 21.67
CA HIS A 421 -0.95 -29.06 20.74
C HIS A 421 0.55 -29.01 21.02
N LEU A 422 1.06 -27.99 21.70
CA LEU A 422 2.48 -27.81 22.03
C LEU A 422 2.72 -27.88 23.55
N PRO A 423 2.33 -28.99 24.24
CA PRO A 423 2.43 -29.05 25.68
C PRO A 423 3.89 -28.99 26.15
N GLY A 424 4.18 -28.08 27.08
CA GLY A 424 5.52 -27.92 27.66
C GLY A 424 6.54 -27.20 26.75
N ILE A 425 6.16 -26.79 25.54
CA ILE A 425 7.02 -26.02 24.64
C ILE A 425 6.68 -24.53 24.81
N PRO A 426 7.63 -23.67 25.20
CA PRO A 426 7.40 -22.23 25.29
C PRO A 426 7.04 -21.63 23.93
N VAL A 427 6.03 -20.75 23.91
CA VAL A 427 5.63 -19.97 22.73
C VAL A 427 5.88 -18.50 23.02
N TYR A 428 6.65 -17.84 22.15
CA TYR A 428 6.97 -16.41 22.22
C TYR A 428 6.23 -15.69 21.10
N PRO A 429 5.06 -15.08 21.38
CA PRO A 429 4.27 -14.38 20.38
C PRO A 429 4.76 -12.96 20.11
N ALA A 430 4.51 -12.44 18.91
CA ALA A 430 4.50 -11.02 18.56
C ALA A 430 3.12 -10.64 18.03
N LEU A 431 2.73 -9.37 18.18
CA LEU A 431 1.43 -8.87 17.74
C LEU A 431 1.45 -8.57 16.23
N GLY A 432 0.44 -9.04 15.51
CA GLY A 432 0.20 -8.69 14.12
C GLY A 432 -0.69 -7.46 13.96
N ASN A 433 -1.05 -7.13 12.72
CA ASN A 433 -1.88 -5.97 12.43
C ASN A 433 -3.38 -6.30 12.35
N HIS A 434 -3.73 -7.59 12.30
CA HIS A 434 -5.11 -8.07 12.33
C HIS A 434 -5.68 -8.25 13.75
N GLU A 435 -4.93 -8.16 14.84
CA GLU A 435 -5.49 -8.42 16.19
C GLU A 435 -6.46 -7.37 16.72
N SER A 436 -6.41 -6.13 16.22
CA SER A 436 -7.31 -5.07 16.64
C SER A 436 -8.66 -5.14 15.93
N ALA A 437 -9.69 -4.58 16.55
CA ALA A 437 -10.97 -4.27 15.93
C ALA A 437 -11.08 -2.74 15.94
N ARG A 438 -10.76 -2.04 14.85
CA ARG A 438 -10.63 -2.45 13.43
C ARG A 438 -9.19 -2.79 13.04
N ILE A 439 -8.99 -3.45 11.90
CA ILE A 439 -7.63 -3.75 11.36
C ILE A 439 -6.72 -2.52 11.36
N ASN A 440 -5.44 -2.72 11.67
CA ASN A 440 -4.38 -1.70 11.73
C ASN A 440 -4.61 -0.58 12.77
N SER A 441 -5.72 -0.61 13.53
CA SER A 441 -6.05 0.47 14.47
C SER A 441 -5.37 0.25 15.82
N PHE A 442 -4.17 0.84 15.96
CA PHE A 442 -3.36 0.79 17.18
C PHE A 442 -3.05 2.21 17.66
N PRO A 443 -4.00 2.87 18.35
CA PRO A 443 -3.80 4.19 18.93
C PRO A 443 -2.64 4.21 19.92
N GLN A 444 -2.00 5.38 20.04
CA GLN A 444 -0.95 5.59 21.02
C GLN A 444 -1.47 5.39 22.46
N PRO A 445 -0.61 5.01 23.42
CA PRO A 445 -1.01 4.77 24.81
C PRO A 445 -1.71 5.93 25.50
N GLU A 446 -1.59 7.17 25.01
CA GLU A 446 -2.24 8.36 25.56
C GLU A 446 -3.72 8.47 25.18
N VAL A 447 -4.18 7.76 24.15
CA VAL A 447 -5.57 7.80 23.68
C VAL A 447 -6.49 7.10 24.68
N ARG A 448 -7.52 7.82 25.14
CA ARG A 448 -8.51 7.36 26.13
C ARG A 448 -9.92 7.25 25.53
N GLY A 449 -10.84 6.64 26.28
CA GLY A 449 -12.24 6.53 25.91
C GLY A 449 -12.50 5.47 24.83
N LYS A 450 -13.51 5.70 23.97
CA LYS A 450 -14.02 4.69 23.04
C LYS A 450 -12.98 4.14 22.06
N PHE A 451 -11.98 4.95 21.71
CA PHE A 451 -10.91 4.58 20.79
C PHE A 451 -9.70 3.93 21.46
N SER A 452 -9.65 3.86 22.80
CA SER A 452 -8.52 3.22 23.47
C SER A 452 -8.41 1.74 23.11
N ILE A 453 -7.17 1.28 22.88
CA ILE A 453 -6.83 -0.12 22.59
C ILE A 453 -6.48 -0.92 23.86
N GLN A 454 -6.69 -0.33 25.04
CA GLN A 454 -6.40 -0.95 26.35
C GLN A 454 -7.03 -2.34 26.51
N TRP A 455 -8.22 -2.56 25.94
CA TRP A 455 -8.88 -3.87 25.97
C TRP A 455 -7.97 -4.97 25.37
N LEU A 456 -7.26 -4.68 24.27
CA LEU A 456 -6.40 -5.65 23.62
C LEU A 456 -5.15 -5.92 24.47
N HIS A 457 -4.55 -4.90 25.08
CA HIS A 457 -3.42 -5.06 26.00
C HIS A 457 -3.74 -6.06 27.12
N GLU A 458 -4.95 -5.97 27.69
CA GLU A 458 -5.40 -6.86 28.76
C GLU A 458 -5.62 -8.29 28.25
N GLU A 459 -6.25 -8.44 27.08
CA GLU A 459 -6.58 -9.74 26.51
C GLU A 459 -5.34 -10.49 25.99
N VAL A 460 -4.39 -9.82 25.33
CA VAL A 460 -3.12 -10.44 24.92
C VAL A 460 -2.31 -10.85 26.14
N THR A 461 -2.27 -10.03 27.18
CA THR A 461 -1.58 -10.39 28.43
C THR A 461 -2.23 -11.60 29.09
N ARG A 462 -3.57 -11.69 29.08
CA ARG A 462 -4.30 -12.84 29.64
C ARG A 462 -4.09 -14.11 28.82
N ALA A 463 -4.12 -14.01 27.49
CA ALA A 463 -3.96 -15.15 26.59
C ALA A 463 -2.52 -15.70 26.65
N TRP A 464 -1.53 -14.81 26.54
CA TRP A 464 -0.12 -15.17 26.33
C TRP A 464 0.72 -15.22 27.60
N GLY A 465 0.24 -14.63 28.71
CA GLY A 465 0.97 -14.61 29.99
C GLY A 465 1.35 -15.99 30.51
N ARG A 466 0.65 -17.06 30.09
CA ARG A 466 0.99 -18.45 30.40
C ARG A 466 2.38 -18.90 29.92
N TRP A 467 2.94 -18.25 28.91
CA TRP A 467 4.26 -18.57 28.34
C TRP A 467 5.36 -17.59 28.76
N LEU A 468 4.99 -16.48 29.40
CA LEU A 468 5.89 -15.36 29.64
C LEU A 468 6.11 -15.14 31.14
N PRO A 469 7.34 -14.82 31.57
CA PRO A 469 7.60 -14.47 32.96
C PRO A 469 6.92 -13.15 33.35
N LEU A 470 6.76 -12.92 34.66
CA LEU A 470 6.01 -11.79 35.19
C LEU A 470 6.57 -10.41 34.82
N ASP A 471 7.86 -10.29 34.57
CA ASP A 471 8.51 -9.07 34.08
C ASP A 471 8.14 -8.79 32.61
N ALA A 472 8.21 -9.80 31.75
CA ALA A 472 7.77 -9.70 30.35
C ALA A 472 6.28 -9.36 30.23
N GLN A 473 5.44 -9.91 31.11
CA GLN A 473 4.01 -9.58 31.15
C GLN A 473 3.71 -8.10 31.49
N ARG A 474 4.62 -7.39 32.18
CA ARG A 474 4.41 -5.96 32.50
C ARG A 474 4.52 -5.11 31.25
N THR A 475 5.62 -5.22 30.51
CA THR A 475 5.81 -4.46 29.26
C THR A 475 4.81 -4.89 28.19
N LEU A 476 4.43 -6.17 28.16
CA LEU A 476 3.35 -6.65 27.29
C LEU A 476 2.04 -5.90 27.57
N ARG A 477 1.69 -5.68 28.84
CA ARG A 477 0.50 -4.90 29.22
C ARG A 477 0.63 -3.41 28.90
N GLU A 478 1.84 -2.86 28.90
CA GLU A 478 2.06 -1.42 28.70
C GLU A 478 2.16 -1.03 27.22
N GLY A 479 2.85 -1.83 26.39
CA GLY A 479 3.13 -1.49 25.00
C GLY A 479 2.92 -2.62 23.99
N MET A 480 2.48 -3.80 24.45
CA MET A 480 2.37 -5.03 23.65
C MET A 480 3.69 -5.52 23.05
N TYR A 481 4.81 -5.12 23.66
CA TYR A 481 6.17 -5.59 23.39
C TYR A 481 6.82 -6.11 24.69
N TYR A 482 7.82 -7.00 24.59
CA TYR A 482 8.47 -7.55 25.78
C TYR A 482 9.84 -8.14 25.49
N SER A 483 10.63 -8.36 26.56
CA SER A 483 11.89 -9.10 26.50
C SER A 483 11.86 -10.29 27.45
N VAL A 484 12.45 -11.40 27.04
CA VAL A 484 12.56 -12.62 27.85
C VAL A 484 13.92 -13.28 27.64
N ARG A 485 14.50 -13.84 28.70
CA ARG A 485 15.71 -14.66 28.59
C ARG A 485 15.30 -16.10 28.28
N ILE A 486 15.67 -16.59 27.10
CA ILE A 486 15.36 -17.97 26.69
C ILE A 486 16.28 -18.95 27.44
N ASN A 487 17.57 -18.64 27.49
CA ASN A 487 18.58 -19.44 28.19
C ASN A 487 19.78 -18.55 28.59
N PRO A 488 20.77 -19.05 29.36
CA PRO A 488 21.97 -18.30 29.68
C PRO A 488 22.72 -17.86 28.41
N GLY A 489 22.71 -16.55 28.14
CA GLY A 489 23.39 -15.97 26.98
C GLY A 489 22.50 -15.68 25.77
N LEU A 490 21.23 -16.10 25.75
CA LEU A 490 20.26 -15.74 24.70
C LEU A 490 19.02 -15.05 25.27
N ARG A 491 18.74 -13.87 24.73
CA ARG A 491 17.56 -13.06 24.99
C ARG A 491 16.70 -12.96 23.74
N LEU A 492 15.39 -12.99 23.92
CA LEU A 492 14.41 -12.65 22.90
C LEU A 492 13.78 -11.30 23.21
N ILE A 493 13.52 -10.53 22.17
CA ILE A 493 12.81 -9.26 22.21
C ILE A 493 11.67 -9.35 21.20
N SER A 494 10.42 -9.20 21.65
CA SER A 494 9.25 -9.09 20.80
C SER A 494 8.83 -7.64 20.69
N LEU A 495 8.68 -7.14 19.47
CA LEU A 495 8.26 -5.78 19.15
C LEU A 495 6.81 -5.73 18.66
N ASN A 496 6.14 -4.62 18.91
CA ASN A 496 4.83 -4.27 18.37
C ASN A 496 5.01 -3.41 17.11
N MET A 497 5.15 -4.08 15.97
CA MET A 497 5.42 -3.42 14.69
C MET A 497 4.25 -2.56 14.18
N ASN A 498 3.08 -2.60 14.82
CA ASN A 498 1.96 -1.71 14.50
C ASN A 498 2.25 -0.22 14.73
N TYR A 499 3.25 0.10 15.55
CA TYR A 499 3.73 1.47 15.72
C TYR A 499 4.62 1.95 14.58
N CYS A 500 5.07 1.05 13.71
CA CYS A 500 5.65 1.42 12.44
C CYS A 500 4.65 1.32 11.28
N ASN A 501 3.45 0.75 11.46
CA ASN A 501 2.52 0.52 10.35
C ASN A 501 2.04 1.83 9.68
N THR A 502 2.26 2.00 8.37
CA THR A 502 1.75 3.14 7.58
C THR A 502 0.23 3.14 7.48
N GLN A 503 -0.41 1.98 7.61
CA GLN A 503 -1.86 1.82 7.61
C GLN A 503 -2.48 2.08 9.00
N ASN A 504 -1.67 2.29 10.03
CA ASN A 504 -2.13 2.74 11.34
C ASN A 504 -2.34 4.26 11.34
N TRP A 505 -3.55 4.70 10.99
CA TRP A 505 -3.90 6.12 10.82
C TRP A 505 -3.67 6.97 12.07
N TRP A 506 -3.61 6.37 13.26
CA TRP A 506 -3.26 7.07 14.50
C TRP A 506 -1.87 7.71 14.44
N MET A 507 -0.96 7.15 13.64
CA MET A 507 0.39 7.67 13.43
C MET A 507 0.41 9.05 12.77
N LEU A 508 -0.69 9.51 12.17
CA LEU A 508 -0.81 10.88 11.66
C LEU A 508 -0.88 11.95 12.76
N LEU A 509 -1.32 11.59 13.97
CA LEU A 509 -1.38 12.53 15.09
C LEU A 509 0.00 12.77 15.70
N ASN A 510 0.76 11.69 15.90
CA ASN A 510 2.14 11.71 16.37
C ASN A 510 2.79 10.34 16.12
N SER A 511 3.84 10.29 15.33
CA SER A 511 4.58 9.04 15.08
C SER A 511 5.92 8.97 15.84
N THR A 512 6.19 9.91 16.75
CA THR A 512 7.44 9.96 17.53
C THR A 512 7.49 8.82 18.53
N ASP A 513 8.32 7.81 18.23
CA ASP A 513 8.57 6.61 19.02
C ASP A 513 7.38 6.15 19.90
N PRO A 514 6.27 5.70 19.29
CA PRO A 514 5.05 5.38 20.03
C PRO A 514 5.33 4.34 21.11
N ALA A 515 4.75 4.56 22.30
CA ALA A 515 5.02 3.75 23.49
C ALA A 515 6.50 3.68 23.91
N ARG A 516 7.37 4.56 23.39
CA ARG A 516 8.82 4.61 23.61
C ARG A 516 9.51 3.28 23.31
N GLU A 517 8.99 2.56 22.31
CA GLU A 517 9.42 1.19 21.99
C GLU A 517 10.87 1.12 21.51
N LEU A 518 11.31 2.02 20.62
CA LEU A 518 12.67 2.02 20.11
C LEU A 518 13.68 2.50 21.15
N GLU A 519 13.32 3.49 21.97
CA GLU A 519 14.14 3.87 23.13
C GLU A 519 14.30 2.69 24.10
N TRP A 520 13.20 1.99 24.42
CA TRP A 520 13.23 0.77 25.23
C TRP A 520 14.10 -0.32 24.58
N LEU A 521 14.01 -0.52 23.27
CA LEU A 521 14.85 -1.47 22.52
C LEU A 521 16.34 -1.15 22.65
N VAL A 522 16.74 0.12 22.52
CA VAL A 522 18.13 0.55 22.72
C VAL A 522 18.62 0.16 24.11
N HIS A 523 17.81 0.35 25.15
CA HIS A 523 18.16 -0.06 26.51
C HIS A 523 18.30 -1.58 26.65
N GLN A 524 17.36 -2.37 26.10
CA GLN A 524 17.45 -3.83 26.16
C GLN A 524 18.68 -4.38 25.42
N LEU A 525 19.01 -3.82 24.25
CA LEU A 525 20.18 -4.23 23.47
C LEU A 525 21.48 -3.81 24.15
N GLN A 526 21.53 -2.63 24.78
CA GLN A 526 22.69 -2.20 25.54
C GLN A 526 22.93 -3.10 26.77
N ASP A 527 21.88 -3.45 27.50
CA ASP A 527 21.96 -4.35 28.64
C ASP A 527 22.44 -5.74 28.21
N ALA A 528 21.96 -6.24 27.07
CA ALA A 528 22.42 -7.50 26.50
C ALA A 528 23.91 -7.43 26.10
N GLU A 529 24.34 -6.35 25.45
CA GLU A 529 25.75 -6.12 25.08
C GLU A 529 26.67 -6.12 26.32
N LEU A 530 26.28 -5.42 27.40
CA LEU A 530 27.05 -5.36 28.65
C LEU A 530 27.15 -6.73 29.35
N ARG A 531 26.13 -7.57 29.20
CA ARG A 531 26.08 -8.93 29.77
C ARG A 531 26.69 -9.99 28.85
N GLY A 532 27.13 -9.62 27.66
CA GLY A 532 27.60 -10.57 26.64
C GLY A 532 26.51 -11.49 26.10
N GLU A 533 25.23 -11.14 26.28
CA GLU A 533 24.09 -11.86 25.74
C GLU A 533 23.97 -11.62 24.22
N LYS A 534 23.41 -12.61 23.53
CA LYS A 534 22.93 -12.50 22.15
C LYS A 534 21.43 -12.28 22.14
N VAL A 535 20.95 -11.64 21.08
CA VAL A 535 19.56 -11.22 20.96
C VAL A 535 18.94 -11.77 19.69
N HIS A 536 17.77 -12.38 19.85
CA HIS A 536 16.81 -12.62 18.76
C HIS A 536 15.69 -11.59 18.86
N ILE A 537 15.34 -10.98 17.74
CA ILE A 537 14.20 -10.05 17.65
C ILE A 537 13.07 -10.74 16.90
N ILE A 538 11.85 -10.62 17.40
CA ILE A 538 10.64 -11.01 16.69
C ILE A 538 9.70 -9.82 16.55
N GLY A 539 8.98 -9.76 15.44
CA GLY A 539 7.94 -8.79 15.16
C GLY A 539 7.02 -9.33 14.07
N HIS A 540 6.00 -8.56 13.68
CA HIS A 540 5.11 -8.97 12.59
C HIS A 540 5.51 -8.30 11.26
N ILE A 541 5.25 -7.00 11.09
CA ILE A 541 5.60 -6.25 9.87
C ILE A 541 7.14 -6.17 9.75
N PRO A 542 7.75 -6.62 8.64
CA PRO A 542 9.18 -6.48 8.41
C PRO A 542 9.61 -5.01 8.32
N PRO A 543 10.77 -4.64 8.87
CA PRO A 543 11.18 -3.23 8.97
C PRO A 543 11.51 -2.59 7.62
N GLY A 544 11.91 -3.36 6.61
CA GLY A 544 12.12 -2.89 5.24
C GLY A 544 10.84 -2.84 4.40
N HIS A 545 9.74 -3.44 4.86
CA HIS A 545 8.46 -3.43 4.15
C HIS A 545 7.93 -2.00 3.99
N SER A 546 7.23 -1.73 2.88
CA SER A 546 6.57 -0.45 2.60
C SER A 546 5.44 -0.12 3.57
N ASP A 547 4.97 -1.10 4.32
CA ASP A 547 4.00 -0.87 5.39
C ASP A 547 4.68 -0.36 6.67
N CYS A 548 6.00 -0.25 6.72
CA CYS A 548 6.70 0.34 7.86
C CYS A 548 7.06 1.80 7.58
N LEU A 549 6.82 2.70 8.54
CA LEU A 549 7.03 4.13 8.43
C LEU A 549 8.53 4.42 8.20
N PRO A 550 8.90 5.22 7.18
CA PRO A 550 10.30 5.49 6.86
C PRO A 550 11.13 5.99 8.05
N VAL A 551 10.54 6.87 8.88
CA VAL A 551 11.23 7.43 10.06
C VAL A 551 11.47 6.39 11.15
N TRP A 552 10.51 5.50 11.38
CA TRP A 552 10.65 4.41 12.36
C TRP A 552 11.66 3.38 11.86
N SER A 553 11.51 2.95 10.61
CA SER A 553 12.41 2.00 9.95
C SER A 553 13.86 2.50 9.92
N ALA A 554 14.09 3.78 9.62
CA ALA A 554 15.43 4.37 9.65
C ALA A 554 16.07 4.37 11.05
N ASN A 555 15.28 4.58 12.11
CA ASN A 555 15.77 4.47 13.48
C ASN A 555 16.07 3.02 13.86
N TYR A 556 15.18 2.09 13.54
CA TYR A 556 15.40 0.66 13.74
C TYR A 556 16.68 0.18 13.03
N TYR A 557 16.85 0.54 11.76
CA TYR A 557 18.04 0.22 10.96
C TYR A 557 19.34 0.71 11.61
N ARG A 558 19.35 1.94 12.15
CA ARG A 558 20.49 2.51 12.89
C ARG A 558 20.77 1.75 14.20
N ILE A 559 19.72 1.37 14.92
CA ILE A 559 19.82 0.58 16.16
C ILE A 559 20.45 -0.79 15.87
N ILE A 560 19.94 -1.52 14.87
CA ILE A 560 20.48 -2.83 14.48
C ILE A 560 21.95 -2.73 14.07
N ASN A 561 22.33 -1.72 13.28
CA ASN A 561 23.72 -1.51 12.90
C ASN A 561 24.63 -1.10 14.07
N ARG A 562 24.12 -0.39 15.09
CA ARG A 562 24.86 -0.13 16.34
C ARG A 562 25.12 -1.42 17.11
N PHE A 563 24.18 -2.35 17.12
CA PHE A 563 24.21 -3.58 17.90
C PHE A 563 24.46 -4.85 17.05
N GLU A 564 25.15 -4.74 15.91
CA GLU A 564 25.34 -5.84 14.94
C GLU A 564 26.05 -7.08 15.51
N SER A 565 26.81 -6.93 16.60
CA SER A 565 27.48 -8.06 17.29
C SER A 565 26.61 -8.72 18.38
N THR A 566 25.52 -8.06 18.76
CA THR A 566 24.58 -8.48 19.81
C THR A 566 23.34 -9.13 19.20
N VAL A 567 22.77 -8.54 18.15
CA VAL A 567 21.62 -9.10 17.42
C VAL A 567 22.09 -10.20 16.47
N ARG A 568 21.58 -11.42 16.66
CA ARG A 568 22.02 -12.65 15.96
C ARG A 568 20.94 -13.33 15.13
N GLY A 569 19.72 -12.83 15.18
CA GLY A 569 18.60 -13.26 14.35
C GLY A 569 17.42 -12.32 14.51
N GLN A 570 16.70 -12.09 13.42
CA GLN A 570 15.45 -11.32 13.43
C GLN A 570 14.40 -12.10 12.62
N PHE A 571 13.17 -12.15 13.12
CA PHE A 571 12.11 -13.01 12.58
C PHE A 571 10.79 -12.26 12.49
N PHE A 572 10.23 -12.15 11.28
CA PHE A 572 9.03 -11.38 10.94
C PHE A 572 8.02 -12.21 10.14
N GLY A 573 6.88 -11.63 9.77
CA GLY A 573 5.78 -12.27 9.04
C GLY A 573 5.17 -11.30 8.02
N HIS A 574 3.84 -11.21 8.00
CA HIS A 574 3.03 -10.18 7.32
C HIS A 574 2.97 -10.26 5.80
N SER A 575 4.10 -10.47 5.10
CA SER A 575 4.09 -10.53 3.64
C SER A 575 3.45 -11.80 3.08
N HIS A 576 3.24 -12.80 3.94
CA HIS A 576 2.78 -14.16 3.63
C HIS A 576 3.72 -14.97 2.72
N LEU A 577 4.89 -14.44 2.39
CA LEU A 577 5.86 -15.06 1.48
C LEU A 577 7.11 -15.54 2.22
N ASP A 578 7.83 -16.49 1.61
CA ASP A 578 9.15 -16.95 2.11
C ASP A 578 10.26 -15.98 1.67
N GLU A 579 10.41 -14.88 2.42
CA GLU A 579 11.30 -13.75 2.12
C GLU A 579 12.38 -13.52 3.19
N LEU A 580 13.28 -12.57 2.92
CA LEU A 580 14.26 -12.05 3.87
C LEU A 580 14.67 -10.63 3.50
N GLU A 581 15.22 -9.89 4.45
CA GLU A 581 15.84 -8.58 4.24
C GLU A 581 17.30 -8.59 4.75
N VAL A 582 18.21 -8.04 3.95
CA VAL A 582 19.62 -7.86 4.31
C VAL A 582 19.86 -6.45 4.83
N PHE A 583 20.51 -6.34 5.98
CA PHE A 583 20.97 -5.07 6.55
C PHE A 583 22.41 -4.80 6.11
N TYR A 584 22.73 -3.54 5.84
CA TYR A 584 24.06 -3.07 5.47
C TYR A 584 24.55 -1.96 6.39
N GLY A 585 25.85 -1.97 6.70
CA GLY A 585 26.53 -0.89 7.40
C GLY A 585 26.84 0.28 6.48
N ASP A 586 27.39 1.37 7.04
CA ASP A 586 27.80 2.56 6.27
C ASP A 586 28.90 2.24 5.24
N ASP A 587 29.64 1.15 5.45
CA ASP A 587 30.66 0.58 4.54
C ASP A 587 30.06 -0.35 3.46
N LEU A 588 28.73 -0.41 3.35
CA LEU A 588 27.98 -1.33 2.49
C LEU A 588 28.26 -2.83 2.76
N ARG A 589 28.85 -3.14 3.92
CA ARG A 589 29.04 -4.53 4.35
C ARG A 589 27.71 -5.08 4.89
N PRO A 590 27.29 -6.30 4.52
CA PRO A 590 26.11 -6.90 5.12
C PRO A 590 26.36 -7.20 6.61
N THR A 591 25.46 -6.78 7.49
CA THR A 591 25.62 -6.79 8.95
C THR A 591 24.61 -7.67 9.68
N ASN A 592 23.39 -7.81 9.16
CA ASN A 592 22.33 -8.58 9.79
C ASN A 592 21.30 -9.10 8.77
N ILE A 593 20.43 -9.99 9.21
CA ILE A 593 19.37 -10.60 8.38
C ILE A 593 18.06 -10.58 9.18
N ALA A 594 16.99 -10.15 8.53
CA ALA A 594 15.62 -10.40 8.95
C ALA A 594 15.01 -11.49 8.09
N TYR A 595 14.60 -12.59 8.72
CA TYR A 595 13.88 -13.66 8.03
C TYR A 595 12.38 -13.37 8.11
N ILE A 596 11.69 -13.51 6.99
CA ILE A 596 10.24 -13.33 6.91
C ILE A 596 9.62 -14.72 6.79
N GLY A 597 8.82 -15.09 7.79
CA GLY A 597 8.11 -16.36 7.93
C GLY A 597 7.11 -16.58 6.79
N PRO A 598 6.96 -17.82 6.27
CA PRO A 598 5.89 -18.09 5.34
C PRO A 598 4.57 -18.15 6.12
N SER A 599 3.45 -17.78 5.49
CA SER A 599 2.15 -17.84 6.14
C SER A 599 1.65 -19.27 6.35
N VAL A 600 0.93 -19.48 7.44
CA VAL A 600 0.08 -20.66 7.63
C VAL A 600 -1.19 -20.53 6.78
N THR A 601 -1.72 -19.32 6.60
CA THR A 601 -2.84 -19.07 5.68
C THR A 601 -2.45 -19.29 4.22
N SER A 602 -3.42 -19.71 3.42
CA SER A 602 -3.32 -19.75 1.96
C SER A 602 -3.59 -18.40 1.30
N TYR A 603 -4.08 -17.41 2.06
CA TYR A 603 -4.38 -16.07 1.60
C TYR A 603 -3.09 -15.33 1.16
N ASP A 604 -2.89 -14.93 -0.09
CA ASP A 604 -3.53 -15.54 -1.26
C ASP A 604 -2.52 -16.29 -2.13
N GLY A 605 -3.03 -17.29 -2.84
CA GLY A 605 -2.29 -18.03 -3.86
C GLY A 605 -1.05 -18.76 -3.35
N VAL A 606 -0.96 -19.09 -2.06
CA VAL A 606 0.17 -19.83 -1.48
C VAL A 606 -0.29 -21.11 -0.79
N ASN A 607 0.60 -22.09 -0.66
CA ASN A 607 0.34 -23.26 0.19
C ASN A 607 0.51 -22.88 1.67
N PRO A 608 -0.36 -23.38 2.57
CA PRO A 608 -0.13 -23.33 4.01
C PRO A 608 1.25 -23.86 4.37
N SER A 609 2.03 -23.09 5.11
CA SER A 609 3.44 -23.38 5.37
C SER A 609 3.88 -23.02 6.79
N TYR A 610 4.97 -23.63 7.24
CA TYR A 610 5.67 -23.27 8.47
C TYR A 610 7.18 -23.46 8.33
N ARG A 611 7.94 -22.85 9.23
CA ARG A 611 9.40 -22.80 9.17
C ARG A 611 10.03 -23.36 10.45
N ILE A 612 11.13 -24.09 10.34
CA ILE A 612 11.96 -24.51 11.47
C ILE A 612 13.39 -24.03 11.27
N TYR A 613 13.93 -23.29 12.24
CA TYR A 613 15.32 -22.87 12.27
C TYR A 613 16.16 -23.84 13.08
N SER A 614 17.36 -24.13 12.58
CA SER A 614 18.44 -24.69 13.38
C SER A 614 19.31 -23.54 13.88
N VAL A 615 19.39 -23.35 15.19
CA VAL A 615 20.11 -22.26 15.85
C VAL A 615 21.26 -22.83 16.67
N ASP A 616 22.39 -22.12 16.68
CA ASP A 616 23.53 -22.46 17.53
C ASP A 616 23.13 -22.54 19.00
N GLY A 617 23.38 -23.70 19.62
CA GLY A 617 22.69 -24.09 20.85
C GLY A 617 23.20 -23.45 22.13
N ASN A 618 22.76 -23.97 23.26
CA ASN A 618 23.11 -23.43 24.58
C ASN A 618 24.42 -24.04 25.10
N TYR A 619 25.52 -23.30 24.98
CA TYR A 619 26.83 -23.63 25.55
C TYR A 619 27.69 -22.35 25.68
N PRO A 620 28.78 -22.37 26.46
CA PRO A 620 29.64 -21.20 26.63
C PRO A 620 30.19 -20.69 25.30
N LYS A 621 30.06 -19.37 25.05
CA LYS A 621 30.47 -18.70 23.80
C LYS A 621 29.71 -19.14 22.55
N SER A 622 28.51 -19.71 22.69
CA SER A 622 27.59 -19.90 21.57
C SER A 622 27.38 -18.59 20.81
N SER A 623 27.31 -18.67 19.48
CA SER A 623 27.00 -17.54 18.63
C SER A 623 25.52 -17.17 18.68
N SER A 624 24.66 -18.13 19.05
CA SER A 624 23.19 -18.08 18.93
C SER A 624 22.70 -17.64 17.54
N ALA A 625 23.51 -17.82 16.50
CA ALA A 625 23.17 -17.49 15.13
C ALA A 625 22.31 -18.59 14.49
N VAL A 626 21.55 -18.21 13.46
CA VAL A 626 20.84 -19.19 12.61
C VAL A 626 21.85 -19.95 11.76
N LEU A 627 21.84 -21.28 11.88
CA LEU A 627 22.75 -22.20 11.20
C LEU A 627 22.17 -22.75 9.90
N ASP A 628 20.87 -23.00 9.87
CA ASP A 628 20.08 -23.37 8.69
C ASP A 628 18.59 -23.10 8.96
N HIS A 629 17.75 -23.11 7.92
CA HIS A 629 16.29 -23.22 8.08
C HIS A 629 15.67 -24.18 7.07
N GLU A 630 14.57 -24.78 7.50
CA GLU A 630 13.76 -25.72 6.74
C GLU A 630 12.33 -25.20 6.66
N THR A 631 11.78 -25.08 5.45
CA THR A 631 10.38 -24.72 5.24
C THR A 631 9.59 -25.98 4.91
N TYR A 632 8.40 -26.13 5.49
CA TYR A 632 7.46 -27.22 5.23
C TYR A 632 6.14 -26.64 4.75
N PHE A 633 5.46 -27.36 3.85
CA PHE A 633 4.22 -26.89 3.25
C PHE A 633 3.21 -28.04 3.08
N LEU A 634 1.94 -27.68 2.98
CA LEU A 634 0.85 -28.55 2.58
C LEU A 634 0.44 -28.23 1.15
N ASN A 635 0.69 -29.13 0.19
CA ASN A 635 0.18 -28.96 -1.18
C ASN A 635 -1.35 -29.06 -1.17
N LEU A 636 -2.04 -27.94 -1.36
CA LEU A 636 -3.52 -27.88 -1.33
C LEU A 636 -4.15 -28.64 -2.49
N THR A 637 -3.52 -28.66 -3.66
CA THR A 637 -3.99 -29.41 -4.84
C THR A 637 -4.11 -30.90 -4.52
N GLU A 638 -3.03 -31.50 -3.98
CA GLU A 638 -3.02 -32.92 -3.60
C GLU A 638 -3.95 -33.18 -2.40
N ALA A 639 -3.92 -32.32 -1.39
CA ALA A 639 -4.71 -32.49 -0.18
C ALA A 639 -6.22 -32.46 -0.49
N ASN A 640 -6.68 -31.54 -1.33
CA ASN A 640 -8.08 -31.42 -1.71
C ASN A 640 -8.51 -32.48 -2.73
N LEU A 641 -7.62 -32.95 -3.61
CA LEU A 641 -7.93 -33.99 -4.59
C LEU A 641 -8.09 -35.37 -3.94
N PHE A 642 -7.25 -35.73 -2.97
CA PHE A 642 -7.21 -37.06 -2.37
C PHE A 642 -7.73 -37.13 -0.93
N ASP A 643 -8.19 -36.01 -0.37
CA ASP A 643 -8.54 -35.85 1.05
C ASP A 643 -7.43 -36.37 1.99
N ARG A 644 -6.17 -36.14 1.61
CA ARG A 644 -4.99 -36.68 2.30
C ARG A 644 -3.95 -35.59 2.54
N PRO A 645 -4.12 -34.74 3.56
CA PRO A 645 -3.18 -33.66 3.84
C PRO A 645 -1.83 -34.22 4.26
N THR A 646 -0.79 -33.97 3.46
CA THR A 646 0.58 -34.41 3.75
C THR A 646 1.51 -33.21 3.78
N TRP A 647 2.02 -32.89 4.95
CA TRP A 647 3.06 -31.87 5.12
C TRP A 647 4.41 -32.41 4.67
N ARG A 648 5.07 -31.69 3.77
CA ARG A 648 6.37 -32.08 3.18
C ARG A 648 7.39 -30.98 3.37
N GLN A 649 8.66 -31.37 3.51
CA GLN A 649 9.75 -30.40 3.45
C GLN A 649 9.80 -29.82 2.04
N SER A 650 9.78 -28.50 1.95
CA SER A 650 10.03 -27.75 0.73
C SER A 650 11.52 -27.75 0.43
N TYR A 651 12.33 -27.19 1.34
CA TYR A 651 13.78 -27.10 1.18
C TYR A 651 14.52 -26.95 2.52
N SER A 652 15.84 -27.11 2.51
CA SER A 652 16.78 -26.57 3.50
C SER A 652 17.59 -25.49 2.81
N ALA A 653 17.71 -24.30 3.39
CA ALA A 653 18.30 -23.16 2.71
C ALA A 653 19.75 -23.39 2.28
N ARG A 654 20.58 -23.92 3.18
CA ARG A 654 21.99 -24.21 2.84
C ARG A 654 22.12 -25.23 1.74
N LYS A 655 21.34 -26.31 1.79
CA LYS A 655 21.37 -27.38 0.80
C LYS A 655 20.86 -26.89 -0.56
N GLU A 656 19.74 -26.19 -0.57
CA GLU A 656 19.04 -25.78 -1.80
C GLU A 656 19.84 -24.75 -2.60
N TYR A 657 20.47 -23.80 -1.91
CA TYR A 657 21.22 -22.72 -2.54
C TYR A 657 22.73 -22.93 -2.55
N GLY A 658 23.22 -24.05 -2.01
CA GLY A 658 24.65 -24.37 -1.92
C GLY A 658 25.43 -23.37 -1.07
N MET A 659 24.86 -22.95 0.06
CA MET A 659 25.44 -21.93 0.94
C MET A 659 26.28 -22.56 2.06
N GLN A 660 27.44 -21.96 2.33
CA GLN A 660 28.35 -22.44 3.37
C GLN A 660 27.82 -22.14 4.78
N SER A 661 27.08 -21.06 4.95
CA SER A 661 26.40 -20.66 6.18
C SER A 661 25.26 -19.70 5.84
N LEU A 662 24.46 -19.32 6.83
CA LEU A 662 23.41 -18.32 6.67
C LEU A 662 23.81 -16.94 7.20
N GLN A 663 25.11 -16.67 7.23
CA GLN A 663 25.62 -15.35 7.63
C GLN A 663 25.26 -14.27 6.59
N PRO A 664 25.21 -12.99 6.99
CA PRO A 664 24.80 -11.91 6.10
C PRO A 664 25.59 -11.84 4.78
N ASP A 665 26.90 -12.16 4.80
CA ASP A 665 27.73 -12.16 3.60
C ASP A 665 27.35 -13.25 2.60
N GLN A 666 26.87 -14.40 3.08
CA GLN A 666 26.46 -15.51 2.22
C GLN A 666 25.11 -15.21 1.56
N TRP A 667 24.16 -14.62 2.30
CA TRP A 667 22.91 -14.15 1.72
C TRP A 667 23.15 -13.08 0.65
N ASN A 668 24.00 -12.09 0.95
CA ASN A 668 24.36 -11.06 -0.02
C ASN A 668 24.98 -11.66 -1.31
N LYS A 669 25.88 -12.65 -1.19
CA LYS A 669 26.43 -13.39 -2.33
C LYS A 669 25.35 -14.14 -3.12
N LEU A 670 24.37 -14.74 -2.44
CA LEU A 670 23.25 -15.41 -3.11
C LEU A 670 22.40 -14.41 -3.90
N LEU A 671 22.14 -13.21 -3.38
CA LEU A 671 21.42 -12.17 -4.12
C LEU A 671 22.14 -11.75 -5.40
N TYR A 672 23.48 -11.65 -5.40
CA TYR A 672 24.23 -11.43 -6.64
C TYR A 672 24.16 -12.62 -7.61
N ARG A 673 24.16 -13.86 -7.09
CA ARG A 673 23.97 -15.05 -7.94
C ARG A 673 22.60 -15.03 -8.60
N PHE A 674 21.54 -14.70 -7.86
CA PHE A 674 20.20 -14.57 -8.43
C PHE A 674 20.14 -13.55 -9.57
N GLN A 675 20.92 -12.46 -9.52
CA GLN A 675 20.93 -11.47 -10.61
C GLN A 675 21.39 -12.06 -11.96
N VAL A 676 22.33 -13.00 -11.95
CA VAL A 676 22.96 -13.54 -13.16
C VAL A 676 22.56 -14.98 -13.51
N ASP A 677 22.01 -15.73 -12.55
CA ASP A 677 21.57 -17.12 -12.72
C ASP A 677 20.04 -17.19 -12.61
N ASP A 678 19.37 -17.08 -13.76
CA ASP A 678 17.91 -17.11 -13.85
C ASP A 678 17.30 -18.44 -13.36
N PRO A 679 17.81 -19.64 -13.74
CA PRO A 679 17.30 -20.89 -13.18
C PRO A 679 17.35 -20.96 -11.65
N LEU A 680 18.44 -20.48 -11.04
CA LEU A 680 18.56 -20.41 -9.59
C LEU A 680 17.57 -19.41 -8.97
N PHE A 681 17.36 -18.26 -9.61
CA PHE A 681 16.34 -17.29 -9.17
C PHE A 681 14.92 -17.85 -9.31
N GLN A 682 14.57 -18.52 -10.41
CA GLN A 682 13.25 -19.13 -10.58
C GLN A 682 12.99 -20.23 -9.55
N LYS A 683 14.03 -20.99 -9.18
CA LYS A 683 13.96 -21.94 -8.06
C LYS A 683 13.67 -21.23 -6.73
N PHE A 684 14.30 -20.09 -6.46
CA PHE A 684 13.93 -19.26 -5.30
C PHE A 684 12.49 -18.77 -5.37
N VAL A 685 12.03 -18.25 -6.51
CA VAL A 685 10.63 -17.80 -6.70
C VAL A 685 9.61 -18.92 -6.45
N ARG A 686 9.94 -20.18 -6.79
CA ARG A 686 9.09 -21.33 -6.45
C ARG A 686 8.96 -21.48 -4.93
N HIS A 687 10.03 -21.30 -4.16
CA HIS A 687 10.01 -21.36 -2.70
C HIS A 687 9.34 -20.14 -2.07
N LEU A 688 9.57 -18.95 -2.63
CA LEU A 688 8.93 -17.68 -2.24
C LEU A 688 7.41 -17.81 -2.13
N TYR A 689 6.78 -18.48 -3.11
CA TYR A 689 5.34 -18.75 -3.16
C TYR A 689 4.96 -20.16 -2.66
N HIS A 690 5.76 -20.75 -1.76
CA HIS A 690 5.46 -22.01 -1.05
C HIS A 690 5.18 -23.20 -1.99
N LEU A 691 5.86 -23.26 -3.13
CA LEU A 691 5.63 -24.27 -4.18
C LEU A 691 4.17 -24.35 -4.64
N SER A 692 3.42 -23.26 -4.53
CA SER A 692 2.01 -23.16 -4.91
C SER A 692 1.78 -23.54 -6.36
N ASP A 693 0.64 -24.19 -6.61
CA ASP A 693 0.13 -24.48 -7.95
C ASP A 693 -0.80 -23.37 -8.46
N PHE A 694 -0.99 -22.31 -7.67
CA PHE A 694 -1.76 -21.14 -8.09
C PHE A 694 -1.08 -20.49 -9.33
N PRO A 695 -1.83 -20.25 -10.43
CA PRO A 695 -1.24 -19.72 -11.65
C PRO A 695 -0.58 -18.36 -11.43
N ARG A 696 0.69 -18.23 -11.84
CA ARG A 696 1.46 -16.98 -11.78
C ARG A 696 2.28 -16.82 -13.05
N GLU A 697 2.48 -15.58 -13.46
CA GLU A 697 3.42 -15.26 -14.54
C GLU A 697 4.86 -15.55 -14.10
N VAL A 698 5.73 -15.90 -15.05
CA VAL A 698 7.14 -16.17 -14.76
C VAL A 698 7.80 -14.85 -14.34
N CYS A 699 8.34 -14.80 -13.12
CA CYS A 699 8.93 -13.60 -12.56
C CYS A 699 10.25 -13.25 -13.28
N THR A 700 10.20 -12.34 -14.24
CA THR A 700 11.34 -11.88 -15.03
C THR A 700 11.31 -10.35 -15.15
N GLY A 701 12.38 -9.73 -15.68
CA GLY A 701 12.43 -8.28 -15.88
C GLY A 701 12.19 -7.49 -14.59
N GLU A 702 11.17 -6.64 -14.59
CA GLU A 702 10.77 -5.79 -13.45
C GLU A 702 10.46 -6.62 -12.19
N CYS A 703 9.73 -7.75 -12.31
CA CYS A 703 9.42 -8.61 -11.16
C CYS A 703 10.68 -9.10 -10.44
N LYS A 704 11.70 -9.50 -11.23
CA LYS A 704 12.98 -9.96 -10.68
C LYS A 704 13.72 -8.81 -9.98
N GLN A 705 13.77 -7.63 -10.61
CA GLN A 705 14.42 -6.45 -10.04
C GLN A 705 13.76 -6.03 -8.72
N GLU A 706 12.43 -5.96 -8.68
CA GLU A 706 11.67 -5.62 -7.49
C GLU A 706 11.84 -6.65 -6.37
N THR A 707 11.79 -7.94 -6.70
CA THR A 707 12.02 -9.02 -5.71
C THR A 707 13.40 -8.91 -5.08
N LEU A 708 14.45 -8.71 -5.89
CA LEU A 708 15.81 -8.58 -5.38
C LEU A 708 16.02 -7.26 -4.61
N CYS A 709 15.38 -6.17 -5.05
CA CYS A 709 15.38 -4.89 -4.36
C CYS A 709 14.79 -5.00 -2.94
N ARG A 710 13.61 -5.64 -2.80
CA ARG A 710 13.00 -5.90 -1.50
C ARG A 710 13.93 -6.70 -0.58
N MET A 711 14.59 -7.75 -1.09
CA MET A 711 15.52 -8.54 -0.28
C MET A 711 16.79 -7.79 0.16
N ARG A 712 17.20 -6.76 -0.60
CA ARG A 712 18.35 -5.89 -0.27
C ARG A 712 17.98 -4.71 0.62
N THR A 713 16.70 -4.54 0.92
CA THR A 713 16.21 -3.31 1.54
C THR A 713 15.57 -3.65 2.87
N ALA A 714 16.33 -3.45 3.95
CA ALA A 714 15.83 -3.53 5.33
C ALA A 714 15.43 -2.15 5.91
N ARG A 715 15.33 -1.13 5.05
CA ARG A 715 14.88 0.23 5.38
C ARG A 715 13.74 0.60 4.45
N SER A 716 12.56 0.88 4.98
CA SER A 716 11.37 1.11 4.16
C SER A 716 11.48 2.39 3.31
N HIS A 717 10.88 2.35 2.13
CA HIS A 717 10.89 3.43 1.13
C HIS A 717 12.30 3.93 0.74
N ASP A 718 13.29 3.03 0.75
CA ASP A 718 14.66 3.33 0.38
C ASP A 718 15.11 2.47 -0.80
N SER A 719 15.21 3.08 -1.97
CA SER A 719 15.65 2.43 -3.21
C SER A 719 17.18 2.48 -3.41
N SER A 720 17.96 3.01 -2.46
CA SER A 720 19.41 3.20 -2.65
C SER A 720 20.20 1.87 -2.79
N PHE A 721 19.67 0.76 -2.29
CA PHE A 721 20.29 -0.57 -2.36
C PHE A 721 19.82 -1.42 -3.56
N CYS A 722 18.98 -0.85 -4.43
CA CYS A 722 18.31 -1.57 -5.51
C CYS A 722 19.00 -1.50 -6.87
N ASN A 723 20.01 -0.64 -7.01
CA ASN A 723 20.77 -0.44 -8.26
C ASN A 723 22.02 -1.30 -8.37
#